data_AF-A0A517TUK0-F1
#
_entry.id   AF-A0A517TUK0-F1
#
_cell.length_a   1.000
_cell.length_b   1.000
_cell.length_c   1.000
_cell.angle_alpha   90.00
_cell.angle_beta   90.00
_cell.angle_gamma   90.00
#
_symmetry.space_group_name_H-M   'P 1'
#
loop_
_entity.id
_entity.type
_entity.pdbx_description
1 polymer ?
#
loop_
_entity_poly.entity_id
_entity_poly.type
_entity_poly.pdbx_seq_one_letter_code
_entity_poly.pdbx_strand_id
1 'polypeptide(L)'
;MLHASLECRVTPLLAVLFLLIATGERLVADDDLLFPNSDFEAGTLAGWTRSGDAFQFQPTQGDNPSARGRESSAHEGEYWVGGFENHPNQDGQPGGAFTDDAIGELVSPEFTIRKSFISFLIGGGNHPGQTGVKLRCDGQELDLATGADSETMSPSSHDVSKFLGKQAQLVIYDNVRGGWGHINVDSFRAADKPLPGSMGEFAFVAGIPASSGDVCRYNEPRRPQFHFTADKNWLNDPNGMVFDGQKYHLFFQHNPLAPVWGNMTWGHATSPDMVHWTQQVHALLPYRVDRQAGTIFSGTAVVDHHNDLGVQQGNQKTLCAFFTFAVRPKFYQAMAYSTDGGATWKYWNEGRPVVPNQGFDDGERDPKVFWHEPSGRWVMVLWVRQNPGKVRFFTSKNLAEWEHASDFDRDWAFECMDLVFLPVDGDKNNMKAVIYDASFDYEVGTFDGRAFHAESGPHRAGGGNFYAAQSFNNMPDDRVVQIGWMRGGPNSAEKYGVPFNQQMSFPYELSLRRIGGDLKLCAQPIAEIKSLVDDTLVLQDAKIRDGESLLVGQEPFDLVDVEIEFAPGTAERLSFQLSGALLHYEASTHSLLQRGVDEQGNDVEVLVFDHLEPRHGLVKLRFLVDRLSVESFAFDGERFFAAYVSPHQADLTPKISALGGEAEVRKLEIHRLKSAWAGR
;
A
#
# COMPACT_ATOMS: atom_id res chain seq x y z
N MET A 1 54.60 -65.48 -24.55
CA MET A 1 55.31 -64.72 -23.51
C MET A 1 54.27 -63.95 -22.72
N LEU A 2 54.52 -63.83 -21.41
CA LEU A 2 53.59 -63.52 -20.34
C LEU A 2 52.96 -62.11 -20.34
N HIS A 3 51.82 -62.05 -19.63
CA HIS A 3 51.20 -60.91 -18.91
C HIS A 3 50.41 -59.89 -19.74
N ALA A 4 49.24 -59.40 -19.33
CA ALA A 4 48.47 -59.63 -18.11
C ALA A 4 47.01 -59.13 -18.28
N SER A 5 46.11 -59.81 -17.54
CA SER A 5 44.93 -59.34 -16.78
C SER A 5 43.83 -58.51 -17.47
N LEU A 6 42.54 -58.59 -17.12
CA LEU A 6 41.80 -59.15 -15.99
C LEU A 6 40.40 -59.60 -16.48
N GLU A 7 39.89 -60.68 -15.91
CA GLU A 7 38.57 -61.27 -16.16
C GLU A 7 37.44 -60.51 -15.46
N CYS A 8 36.25 -60.49 -16.07
CA CYS A 8 34.98 -60.27 -15.38
C CYS A 8 33.91 -61.16 -16.02
N ARG A 9 33.33 -62.09 -15.25
CA ARG A 9 32.20 -62.97 -15.63
C ARG A 9 31.07 -62.77 -14.59
N VAL A 10 29.86 -62.36 -15.04
CA VAL A 10 28.64 -63.19 -15.30
C VAL A 10 27.95 -63.56 -13.97
N THR A 11 26.67 -63.27 -13.65
CA THR A 11 25.36 -63.50 -14.32
C THR A 11 24.22 -62.84 -13.46
N PRO A 12 22.93 -62.84 -13.91
CA PRO A 12 21.89 -61.84 -13.58
C PRO A 12 20.79 -62.34 -12.62
N LEU A 13 19.84 -61.45 -12.25
CA LEU A 13 18.49 -61.85 -11.83
C LEU A 13 17.46 -60.77 -12.21
N LEU A 14 16.36 -61.22 -12.83
CA LEU A 14 15.18 -60.44 -13.18
C LEU A 14 14.05 -60.76 -12.20
N ALA A 15 13.31 -59.72 -11.81
CA ALA A 15 11.93 -59.67 -11.31
C ALA A 15 11.58 -60.26 -9.93
N VAL A 16 11.13 -59.39 -9.00
CA VAL A 16 9.75 -59.38 -8.46
C VAL A 16 9.40 -57.94 -8.04
N LEU A 17 8.23 -57.49 -8.49
CA LEU A 17 7.56 -56.23 -8.16
C LEU A 17 6.97 -56.32 -6.73
N PHE A 18 7.33 -55.40 -5.83
CA PHE A 18 6.58 -55.15 -4.60
C PHE A 18 6.10 -53.69 -4.58
N LEU A 19 4.78 -53.55 -4.56
CA LEU A 19 4.06 -52.33 -4.24
C LEU A 19 4.40 -51.97 -2.77
N LEU A 20 4.96 -50.79 -2.52
CA LEU A 20 5.04 -50.20 -1.19
C LEU A 20 4.34 -48.84 -1.26
N ILE A 21 3.15 -48.80 -0.67
CA ILE A 21 2.46 -47.57 -0.27
C ILE A 21 3.36 -46.95 0.79
N ALA A 22 4.04 -45.86 0.46
CA ALA A 22 4.75 -45.05 1.44
C ALA A 22 3.71 -44.20 2.18
N THR A 23 3.32 -44.64 3.37
CA THR A 23 2.76 -43.76 4.39
C THR A 23 3.79 -42.69 4.70
N GLY A 24 3.42 -41.43 4.50
CA GLY A 24 4.27 -40.29 4.83
C GLY A 24 4.38 -40.13 6.34
N GLU A 25 5.39 -40.74 6.94
CA GLU A 25 5.98 -40.25 8.19
C GLU A 25 7.31 -39.60 7.83
N ARG A 26 7.35 -38.27 7.83
CA ARG A 26 8.62 -37.55 7.94
C ARG A 26 9.12 -37.79 9.36
N LEU A 27 10.21 -38.54 9.52
CA LEU A 27 11.00 -38.54 10.74
C LEU A 27 11.47 -37.09 11.00
N VAL A 28 10.84 -36.42 11.96
CA VAL A 28 11.27 -35.13 12.51
C VAL A 28 12.58 -35.37 13.24
N ALA A 29 13.64 -34.66 12.88
CA ALA A 29 14.90 -34.74 13.60
C ALA A 29 14.79 -33.93 14.91
N ASP A 30 15.15 -34.54 16.04
CA ASP A 30 15.26 -33.89 17.36
C ASP A 30 16.11 -32.59 17.35
N ASP A 31 16.96 -32.42 16.33
CA ASP A 31 17.86 -31.27 16.15
C ASP A 31 17.17 -29.95 15.75
N ASP A 32 15.87 -29.97 15.45
CA ASP A 32 15.11 -28.77 15.06
C ASP A 32 14.29 -28.16 16.20
N LEU A 33 14.18 -28.79 17.37
CA LEU A 33 13.53 -28.17 18.53
C LEU A 33 14.40 -27.05 19.13
N LEU A 34 13.75 -26.01 19.67
CA LEU A 34 14.48 -24.95 20.39
C LEU A 34 15.08 -25.48 21.69
N PHE A 35 14.32 -26.32 22.39
CA PHE A 35 14.68 -27.04 23.60
C PHE A 35 13.73 -28.25 23.74
N PRO A 36 14.05 -29.25 24.59
CA PRO A 36 13.17 -30.40 24.79
C PRO A 36 11.75 -29.96 25.19
N ASN A 37 10.73 -30.49 24.52
CA ASN A 37 9.32 -30.15 24.72
C ASN A 37 8.94 -28.71 24.31
N SER A 38 9.64 -28.11 23.35
CA SER A 38 9.24 -26.83 22.74
C SER A 38 8.06 -26.97 21.76
N ASP A 39 7.71 -28.19 21.36
CA ASP A 39 6.55 -28.55 20.54
C ASP A 39 5.39 -29.15 21.33
N PHE A 40 5.46 -29.19 22.67
CA PHE A 40 4.41 -29.67 23.58
C PHE A 40 4.06 -31.17 23.53
N GLU A 41 4.71 -31.94 22.65
CA GLU A 41 4.42 -33.36 22.43
C GLU A 41 4.73 -34.29 23.63
N ALA A 42 5.35 -33.78 24.70
CA ALA A 42 5.41 -34.51 25.97
C ALA A 42 4.05 -34.61 26.68
N GLY A 43 3.00 -33.95 26.17
CA GLY A 43 1.66 -33.91 26.75
C GLY A 43 1.59 -33.21 28.11
N THR A 44 2.64 -32.47 28.47
CA THR A 44 2.75 -31.73 29.72
C THR A 44 3.54 -30.44 29.50
N LEU A 45 3.40 -29.47 30.40
CA LEU A 45 4.25 -28.26 30.43
C LEU A 45 5.62 -28.52 31.08
N ALA A 46 6.17 -29.74 30.97
CA ALA A 46 7.49 -30.04 31.51
C ALA A 46 8.55 -29.09 30.94
N GLY A 47 9.29 -28.42 31.82
CA GLY A 47 10.29 -27.39 31.47
C GLY A 47 9.72 -25.97 31.38
N TRP A 48 8.42 -25.79 31.16
CA TRP A 48 7.80 -24.47 31.10
C TRP A 48 7.42 -23.97 32.50
N THR A 49 7.62 -22.68 32.74
CA THR A 49 7.20 -22.00 33.96
C THR A 49 5.93 -21.20 33.69
N ARG A 50 4.84 -21.58 34.37
CA ARG A 50 3.55 -20.91 34.25
C ARG A 50 3.38 -19.84 35.33
N SER A 51 2.78 -18.70 34.96
CA SER A 51 2.22 -17.71 35.88
C SER A 51 0.81 -17.32 35.43
N GLY A 52 -0.03 -16.86 36.37
CA GLY A 52 -1.44 -16.56 36.09
C GLY A 52 -2.30 -17.81 35.89
N ASP A 53 -3.48 -17.62 35.29
CA ASP A 53 -4.50 -18.65 35.06
C ASP A 53 -4.74 -18.98 33.58
N ALA A 54 -4.26 -18.16 32.63
CA ALA A 54 -4.45 -18.36 31.18
C ALA A 54 -4.08 -19.77 30.68
N PHE A 55 -3.03 -20.37 31.24
CA PHE A 55 -2.50 -21.64 30.75
C PHE A 55 -2.71 -22.80 31.74
N GLN A 56 -3.76 -22.71 32.57
CA GLN A 56 -3.88 -23.64 33.69
C GLN A 56 -4.20 -25.09 33.29
N PHE A 57 -4.86 -25.28 32.14
CA PHE A 57 -5.29 -26.57 31.59
C PHE A 57 -4.48 -26.99 30.36
N GLN A 58 -3.27 -26.46 30.20
CA GLN A 58 -2.42 -26.67 29.02
C GLN A 58 -1.28 -27.67 29.27
N PRO A 59 -0.73 -28.33 28.23
CA PRO A 59 -1.24 -28.34 26.85
C PRO A 59 -2.55 -29.13 26.73
N THR A 60 -3.29 -28.93 25.64
CA THR A 60 -4.51 -29.66 25.34
C THR A 60 -4.26 -30.77 24.32
N GLN A 61 -5.00 -31.88 24.43
CA GLN A 61 -4.86 -33.05 23.56
C GLN A 61 -5.83 -33.01 22.37
N GLY A 62 -5.28 -33.17 21.16
CA GLY A 62 -5.99 -33.35 19.91
C GLY A 62 -6.75 -32.10 19.42
N ASP A 63 -7.38 -32.22 18.25
CA ASP A 63 -8.27 -31.20 17.70
C ASP A 63 -9.73 -31.60 17.93
N ASN A 64 -10.59 -30.65 18.25
CA ASN A 64 -11.98 -30.90 18.63
C ASN A 64 -12.99 -29.92 18.00
N PRO A 65 -12.90 -29.60 16.69
CA PRO A 65 -13.64 -28.48 16.08
C PRO A 65 -15.16 -28.67 16.16
N SER A 66 -15.64 -29.91 15.97
CA SER A 66 -17.06 -30.26 16.06
C SER A 66 -17.63 -30.11 17.47
N ALA A 67 -16.83 -30.42 18.50
CA ALA A 67 -17.25 -30.28 19.90
C ALA A 67 -17.18 -28.81 20.36
N ARG A 68 -16.19 -28.06 19.86
CA ARG A 68 -15.99 -26.64 20.11
C ARG A 68 -16.98 -25.73 19.36
N GLY A 69 -17.52 -26.19 18.24
CA GLY A 69 -18.36 -25.37 17.36
C GLY A 69 -17.58 -24.25 16.65
N ARG A 70 -16.29 -24.48 16.37
CA ARG A 70 -15.36 -23.55 15.73
C ARG A 70 -14.51 -24.28 14.69
N GLU A 71 -13.73 -23.51 13.92
CA GLU A 71 -12.74 -24.03 12.98
C GLU A 71 -11.68 -24.93 13.65
N SER A 72 -10.97 -25.73 12.85
CA SER A 72 -9.87 -26.62 13.31
C SER A 72 -8.72 -25.81 13.90
N SER A 73 -8.02 -26.32 14.92
CA SER A 73 -6.81 -25.64 15.42
C SER A 73 -5.64 -25.75 14.45
N ALA A 74 -5.66 -26.73 13.53
CA ALA A 74 -4.57 -27.04 12.60
C ALA A 74 -3.19 -27.19 13.26
N HIS A 75 -3.17 -27.65 14.52
CA HIS A 75 -1.96 -27.99 15.26
C HIS A 75 -1.20 -29.17 14.64
N GLU A 76 0.06 -29.32 14.99
CA GLU A 76 0.95 -30.38 14.54
C GLU A 76 1.21 -31.37 15.68
N GLY A 77 0.94 -32.65 15.46
CA GLY A 77 1.10 -33.66 16.52
C GLY A 77 -0.18 -33.87 17.31
N GLU A 78 -0.03 -34.24 18.57
CA GLU A 78 -1.17 -34.59 19.44
C GLU A 78 -1.43 -33.54 20.53
N TYR A 79 -0.49 -32.67 20.85
CA TYR A 79 -0.60 -31.71 21.95
C TYR A 79 -0.21 -30.30 21.52
N TRP A 80 -0.97 -29.31 21.97
CA TRP A 80 -0.73 -27.91 21.65
C TRP A 80 -1.19 -27.01 22.80
N VAL A 81 -0.83 -25.73 22.78
CA VAL A 81 -1.36 -24.75 23.74
C VAL A 81 -2.50 -23.99 23.09
N GLY A 82 -3.70 -24.13 23.64
CA GLY A 82 -4.86 -23.31 23.28
C GLY A 82 -5.45 -22.67 24.52
N GLY A 83 -5.16 -21.39 24.77
CA GLY A 83 -5.48 -20.72 26.07
C GLY A 83 -6.95 -20.81 26.50
N PHE A 84 -7.87 -20.99 25.55
CA PHE A 84 -9.29 -21.16 25.81
C PHE A 84 -9.72 -22.61 26.11
N GLU A 85 -8.89 -23.59 25.74
CA GLU A 85 -9.20 -25.03 25.85
C GLU A 85 -9.06 -25.56 27.28
N ASN A 86 -9.86 -26.58 27.58
CA ASN A 86 -9.85 -27.34 28.82
C ASN A 86 -9.99 -28.84 28.53
N HIS A 87 -9.02 -29.38 27.81
CA HIS A 87 -8.91 -30.81 27.53
C HIS A 87 -7.44 -31.28 27.67
N PRO A 88 -6.90 -31.32 28.91
CA PRO A 88 -5.48 -31.62 29.13
C PRO A 88 -5.11 -33.10 28.98
N ASN A 89 -6.09 -34.01 29.03
CA ASN A 89 -5.88 -35.46 28.92
C ASN A 89 -7.19 -36.20 28.62
N GLN A 90 -7.11 -37.53 28.45
CA GLN A 90 -8.23 -38.43 28.15
C GLN A 90 -9.37 -38.44 29.19
N ASP A 91 -9.15 -37.90 30.39
CA ASP A 91 -10.19 -37.78 31.42
C ASP A 91 -10.98 -36.45 31.29
N GLY A 92 -10.50 -35.51 30.46
CA GLY A 92 -11.19 -34.27 30.11
C GLY A 92 -12.33 -34.50 29.11
N GLN A 93 -13.20 -33.50 28.96
CA GLN A 93 -14.24 -33.53 27.91
C GLN A 93 -13.68 -32.89 26.63
N PRO A 94 -13.69 -33.60 25.49
CA PRO A 94 -13.34 -33.00 24.20
C PRO A 94 -14.16 -31.74 23.93
N GLY A 95 -13.48 -30.63 23.57
CA GLY A 95 -14.12 -29.32 23.35
C GLY A 95 -14.54 -28.58 24.63
N GLY A 96 -14.06 -29.00 25.81
CA GLY A 96 -14.21 -28.23 27.03
C GLY A 96 -13.52 -26.87 26.94
N ALA A 97 -14.20 -25.80 27.34
CA ALA A 97 -13.67 -24.44 27.35
C ALA A 97 -13.38 -23.97 28.79
N PHE A 98 -12.45 -23.03 28.93
CA PHE A 98 -12.17 -22.34 30.18
C PHE A 98 -12.79 -20.93 30.21
N THR A 99 -12.05 -19.89 29.83
CA THR A 99 -12.54 -18.51 29.77
C THR A 99 -11.56 -17.61 29.02
N ASP A 100 -12.09 -16.60 28.33
CA ASP A 100 -11.33 -15.50 27.71
C ASP A 100 -10.96 -14.38 28.71
N ASP A 101 -11.31 -14.52 30.00
CA ASP A 101 -10.92 -13.56 31.05
C ASP A 101 -9.63 -13.96 31.78
N ALA A 102 -9.01 -15.07 31.39
CA ALA A 102 -7.80 -15.59 32.02
C ALA A 102 -6.56 -14.86 31.49
N ILE A 103 -5.59 -14.58 32.35
CA ILE A 103 -4.34 -13.89 31.98
C ILE A 103 -3.14 -14.63 32.57
N GLY A 104 -1.99 -14.58 31.90
CA GLY A 104 -0.79 -15.26 32.36
C GLY A 104 0.34 -15.32 31.34
N GLU A 105 1.42 -15.98 31.75
CA GLU A 105 2.57 -16.29 30.88
C GLU A 105 2.96 -17.77 31.02
N LEU A 106 3.40 -18.38 29.91
CA LEU A 106 4.26 -19.56 29.89
C LEU A 106 5.65 -19.14 29.44
N VAL A 107 6.65 -19.36 30.30
CA VAL A 107 8.05 -19.01 30.05
C VAL A 107 8.87 -20.28 29.88
N SER A 108 9.63 -20.36 28.78
CA SER A 108 10.49 -21.51 28.51
C SER A 108 11.72 -21.56 29.44
N PRO A 109 12.42 -22.70 29.50
CA PRO A 109 13.83 -22.70 29.91
C PRO A 109 14.67 -21.77 29.04
N GLU A 110 15.85 -21.38 29.52
CA GLU A 110 16.83 -20.76 28.64
C GLU A 110 17.32 -21.75 27.58
N PHE A 111 17.44 -21.29 26.34
CA PHE A 111 18.03 -22.02 25.24
C PHE A 111 18.99 -21.12 24.45
N THR A 112 19.92 -21.75 23.72
CA THR A 112 20.84 -21.04 22.82
C THR A 112 20.20 -20.90 21.45
N ILE A 113 20.21 -19.70 20.86
CA ILE A 113 19.76 -19.48 19.49
C ILE A 113 20.82 -20.02 18.52
N ARG A 114 20.52 -21.16 17.87
CA ARG A 114 21.47 -21.89 17.01
C ARG A 114 21.28 -21.67 15.52
N LYS A 115 20.08 -21.27 15.10
CA LYS A 115 19.72 -21.04 13.69
C LYS A 115 19.11 -19.65 13.51
N SER A 116 19.06 -19.20 12.27
CA SER A 116 18.67 -17.83 11.91
C SER A 116 17.19 -17.54 12.15
N PHE A 117 16.32 -18.56 12.22
CA PHE A 117 14.89 -18.39 12.41
C PHE A 117 14.37 -19.18 13.61
N ILE A 118 13.39 -18.59 14.29
CA ILE A 118 12.46 -19.30 15.16
C ILE A 118 11.12 -19.38 14.45
N SER A 119 10.57 -20.58 14.35
CA SER A 119 9.33 -20.87 13.66
C SER A 119 8.36 -21.59 14.57
N PHE A 120 7.06 -21.32 14.43
CA PHE A 120 5.99 -21.93 15.23
C PHE A 120 4.64 -21.73 14.55
N LEU A 121 3.59 -22.40 15.03
CA LEU A 121 2.21 -22.16 14.66
C LEU A 121 1.58 -21.20 15.68
N ILE A 122 0.76 -20.24 15.22
CA ILE A 122 0.05 -19.31 16.09
C ILE A 122 -1.36 -18.97 15.60
N GLY A 123 -2.30 -18.86 16.54
CA GLY A 123 -3.69 -18.44 16.39
C GLY A 123 -4.16 -17.74 17.68
N GLY A 124 -5.46 -17.65 17.90
CA GLY A 124 -6.08 -16.92 19.02
C GLY A 124 -6.27 -15.43 18.71
N GLY A 125 -6.34 -14.60 19.76
CA GLY A 125 -6.73 -13.19 19.64
C GLY A 125 -5.74 -12.26 18.96
N ASN A 126 -6.27 -11.29 18.22
CA ASN A 126 -5.54 -10.22 17.54
C ASN A 126 -5.36 -9.02 18.48
N HIS A 127 -4.51 -9.19 19.48
CA HIS A 127 -4.17 -8.13 20.42
C HIS A 127 -2.65 -7.90 20.48
N PRO A 128 -2.04 -7.32 19.42
CA PRO A 128 -0.60 -7.12 19.34
C PRO A 128 -0.02 -6.45 20.59
N GLY A 129 0.98 -7.09 21.21
CA GLY A 129 1.64 -6.60 22.42
C GLY A 129 0.86 -6.84 23.72
N GLN A 130 -0.30 -7.50 23.67
CA GLN A 130 -1.10 -7.86 24.85
C GLN A 130 -1.38 -9.36 24.91
N THR A 131 -1.54 -10.03 23.77
CA THR A 131 -1.50 -11.50 23.63
C THR A 131 -0.46 -11.89 22.58
N GLY A 132 0.18 -13.05 22.71
CA GLY A 132 1.11 -13.55 21.70
C GLY A 132 2.34 -14.28 22.22
N VAL A 133 3.39 -14.30 21.39
CA VAL A 133 4.70 -14.88 21.68
C VAL A 133 5.76 -13.80 21.59
N LYS A 134 6.67 -13.77 22.56
CA LYS A 134 7.87 -12.92 22.53
C LYS A 134 9.13 -13.70 22.90
N LEU A 135 10.27 -13.17 22.47
CA LEU A 135 11.61 -13.65 22.78
C LEU A 135 12.28 -12.69 23.78
N ARG A 136 12.71 -13.22 24.92
CA ARG A 136 13.57 -12.51 25.88
C ARG A 136 15.02 -12.88 25.62
N CYS A 137 15.87 -11.93 25.23
CA CYS A 137 17.30 -12.15 24.98
C CYS A 137 18.10 -10.90 25.36
N ASP A 138 19.21 -11.04 26.11
CA ASP A 138 20.06 -9.93 26.55
C ASP A 138 19.31 -8.76 27.25
N GLY A 139 18.27 -9.08 28.04
CA GLY A 139 17.45 -8.05 28.71
C GLY A 139 16.54 -7.24 27.78
N GLN A 140 16.43 -7.65 26.50
CA GLN A 140 15.47 -7.12 25.54
C GLN A 140 14.30 -8.10 25.38
N GLU A 141 13.10 -7.56 25.21
CA GLU A 141 11.94 -8.34 24.76
C GLU A 141 11.65 -8.00 23.30
N LEU A 142 11.49 -9.02 22.46
CA LEU A 142 11.08 -8.91 21.07
C LEU A 142 9.76 -9.65 20.90
N ASP A 143 8.66 -8.93 20.66
CA ASP A 143 7.42 -9.56 20.22
C ASP A 143 7.66 -10.24 18.87
N LEU A 144 7.29 -11.51 18.82
CA LEU A 144 7.41 -12.34 17.64
C LEU A 144 6.08 -12.28 16.87
N ALA A 145 4.97 -12.72 17.48
CA ALA A 145 3.67 -12.75 16.81
C ALA A 145 2.50 -12.68 17.79
N THR A 146 1.31 -12.37 17.28
CA THR A 146 -0.01 -12.50 17.94
C THR A 146 -0.96 -13.31 17.05
N GLY A 147 -2.10 -13.72 17.59
CA GLY A 147 -3.17 -14.37 16.82
C GLY A 147 -3.92 -13.40 15.89
N ALA A 148 -4.88 -13.93 15.12
CA ALA A 148 -5.63 -13.21 14.09
C ALA A 148 -7.16 -13.30 14.28
N ASP A 149 -7.61 -13.44 15.53
CA ASP A 149 -9.00 -13.75 15.88
C ASP A 149 -9.47 -15.04 15.18
N SER A 150 -8.63 -16.08 15.24
CA SER A 150 -8.94 -17.41 14.69
C SER A 150 -8.38 -18.53 15.54
N GLU A 151 -9.15 -19.60 15.72
CA GLU A 151 -8.68 -20.82 16.38
C GLU A 151 -7.64 -21.56 15.53
N THR A 152 -7.74 -21.44 14.20
CA THR A 152 -6.80 -22.04 13.26
C THR A 152 -5.45 -21.35 13.36
N MET A 153 -4.43 -22.13 13.72
CA MET A 153 -3.08 -21.64 13.77
C MET A 153 -2.46 -21.60 12.38
N SER A 154 -1.74 -20.52 12.10
CA SER A 154 -0.98 -20.34 10.87
C SER A 154 0.53 -20.38 11.16
N PRO A 155 1.36 -20.85 10.21
CA PRO A 155 2.81 -20.79 10.36
C PRO A 155 3.29 -19.35 10.57
N SER A 156 4.21 -19.18 11.52
CA SER A 156 4.96 -17.95 11.76
C SER A 156 6.46 -18.25 11.78
N SER A 157 7.28 -17.30 11.35
CA SER A 157 8.73 -17.43 11.30
C SER A 157 9.42 -16.09 11.44
N HIS A 158 10.36 -16.00 12.37
CA HIS A 158 11.04 -14.74 12.73
C HIS A 158 12.54 -14.87 12.62
N ASP A 159 13.16 -13.94 11.90
CA ASP A 159 14.61 -13.81 11.81
C ASP A 159 15.17 -13.33 13.16
N VAL A 160 15.94 -14.21 13.80
CA VAL A 160 16.65 -14.00 15.05
C VAL A 160 18.17 -14.07 14.86
N SER A 161 18.66 -13.96 13.62
CA SER A 161 20.08 -14.08 13.26
C SER A 161 20.98 -13.13 14.07
N LYS A 162 20.50 -11.93 14.40
CA LYS A 162 21.19 -10.96 15.26
C LYS A 162 21.47 -11.46 16.69
N PHE A 163 20.77 -12.52 17.11
CA PHE A 163 20.92 -13.15 18.43
C PHE A 163 21.59 -14.53 18.36
N LEU A 164 22.16 -14.93 17.22
CA LEU A 164 22.88 -16.20 17.10
C LEU A 164 23.95 -16.37 18.18
N GLY A 165 23.95 -17.54 18.82
CA GLY A 165 24.86 -17.90 19.90
C GLY A 165 24.50 -17.31 21.28
N LYS A 166 23.45 -16.50 21.38
CA LYS A 166 22.99 -15.93 22.65
C LYS A 166 21.98 -16.83 23.35
N GLN A 167 21.87 -16.65 24.67
CA GLN A 167 20.85 -17.27 25.50
C GLN A 167 19.54 -16.48 25.41
N ALA A 168 18.42 -17.19 25.28
CA ALA A 168 17.10 -16.59 25.20
C ALA A 168 16.03 -17.46 25.88
N GLN A 169 14.88 -16.85 26.15
CA GLN A 169 13.66 -17.53 26.58
C GLN A 169 12.50 -17.14 25.67
N LEU A 170 11.63 -18.10 25.35
CA LEU A 170 10.33 -17.84 24.78
C LEU A 170 9.32 -17.55 25.88
N VAL A 171 8.41 -16.64 25.59
CA VAL A 171 7.32 -16.27 26.47
C VAL A 171 6.05 -16.25 25.65
N ILE A 172 5.13 -17.14 25.98
CA ILE A 172 3.76 -17.13 25.48
C ILE A 172 2.94 -16.37 26.52
N TYR A 173 2.21 -15.36 26.11
CA TYR A 173 1.55 -14.46 27.05
C TYR A 173 0.13 -14.10 26.62
N ASP A 174 -0.70 -13.87 27.62
CA ASP A 174 -2.04 -13.35 27.48
C ASP A 174 -2.32 -12.37 28.62
N ASN A 175 -2.64 -11.12 28.28
CA ASN A 175 -2.99 -10.07 29.22
C ASN A 175 -4.36 -9.44 28.92
N VAL A 176 -5.17 -10.06 28.05
CA VAL A 176 -6.45 -9.53 27.62
C VAL A 176 -7.59 -10.22 28.36
N ARG A 177 -8.69 -9.49 28.55
CA ARG A 177 -9.93 -10.00 29.13
C ARG A 177 -11.08 -9.75 28.17
N GLY A 178 -12.00 -10.70 28.05
CA GLY A 178 -13.12 -10.64 27.13
C GLY A 178 -12.79 -11.22 25.75
N GLY A 179 -13.73 -11.15 24.80
CA GLY A 179 -13.68 -11.94 23.56
C GLY A 179 -12.32 -11.97 22.88
N TRP A 180 -11.84 -13.20 22.57
CA TRP A 180 -10.50 -13.49 22.05
C TRP A 180 -9.34 -13.22 23.01
N GLY A 181 -9.60 -13.11 24.32
CA GLY A 181 -8.59 -13.13 25.39
C GLY A 181 -8.01 -14.54 25.61
N HIS A 182 -7.38 -15.08 24.56
CA HIS A 182 -6.59 -16.32 24.58
C HIS A 182 -5.59 -16.32 23.41
N ILE A 183 -4.56 -17.17 23.52
CA ILE A 183 -3.60 -17.42 22.44
C ILE A 183 -3.46 -18.92 22.17
N ASN A 184 -3.33 -19.27 20.90
CA ASN A 184 -3.10 -20.63 20.44
C ASN A 184 -1.69 -20.72 19.85
N VAL A 185 -0.85 -21.65 20.32
CA VAL A 185 0.52 -21.83 19.81
C VAL A 185 0.95 -23.29 19.80
N ASP A 186 1.83 -23.62 18.86
CA ASP A 186 2.34 -24.98 18.71
C ASP A 186 3.69 -25.05 17.94
N SER A 187 4.41 -26.17 18.04
CA SER A 187 5.53 -26.55 17.17
C SER A 187 6.68 -25.51 17.11
N PHE A 188 7.23 -25.09 18.27
CA PHE A 188 8.37 -24.16 18.28
C PHE A 188 9.67 -24.85 17.83
N ARG A 189 10.26 -24.35 16.74
CA ARG A 189 11.41 -24.94 16.05
C ARG A 189 12.47 -23.89 15.65
N ALA A 190 13.72 -24.33 15.58
CA ALA A 190 14.83 -23.59 14.98
C ALA A 190 14.92 -23.93 13.48
N ALA A 191 15.10 -22.92 12.63
CA ALA A 191 15.27 -23.13 11.19
C ALA A 191 16.32 -22.19 10.57
N ASP A 192 16.98 -22.64 9.49
CA ASP A 192 17.92 -21.80 8.73
C ASP A 192 17.21 -20.92 7.69
N LYS A 193 15.93 -21.20 7.41
CA LYS A 193 15.05 -20.50 6.47
C LYS A 193 13.65 -20.39 7.09
N PRO A 194 12.86 -19.37 6.72
CA PRO A 194 11.48 -19.26 7.20
C PRO A 194 10.60 -20.38 6.64
N LEU A 195 9.50 -20.69 7.35
CA LEU A 195 8.50 -21.64 6.87
C LEU A 195 7.78 -21.12 5.61
N PRO A 196 7.60 -21.94 4.56
CA PRO A 196 6.79 -21.57 3.41
C PRO A 196 5.36 -21.21 3.84
N GLY A 197 4.85 -20.06 3.40
CA GLY A 197 3.51 -19.60 3.77
C GLY A 197 3.40 -18.98 5.17
N SER A 198 4.53 -18.71 5.86
CA SER A 198 4.48 -17.98 7.11
C SER A 198 3.94 -16.56 6.91
N MET A 199 2.81 -16.24 7.53
CA MET A 199 2.36 -14.86 7.65
C MET A 199 3.31 -14.17 8.64
N GLY A 200 4.25 -13.37 8.12
CA GLY A 200 4.96 -12.45 8.98
C GLY A 200 4.00 -11.33 9.38
N GLU A 201 3.35 -11.41 10.55
CA GLU A 201 2.72 -10.23 11.14
C GLU A 201 3.10 -10.07 12.62
N PHE A 202 3.44 -8.81 12.95
CA PHE A 202 3.93 -8.27 14.22
C PHE A 202 5.35 -8.62 14.67
N ALA A 203 6.31 -8.48 13.74
CA ALA A 203 7.68 -8.15 14.13
C ALA A 203 7.95 -6.67 13.86
N PHE A 204 8.12 -5.86 14.91
CA PHE A 204 8.86 -4.60 14.85
C PHE A 204 10.32 -4.93 14.52
N VAL A 205 10.60 -5.28 13.27
CA VAL A 205 11.98 -5.48 12.82
C VAL A 205 12.56 -4.10 12.56
N ALA A 206 13.40 -3.63 13.48
CA ALA A 206 14.40 -2.61 13.18
C ALA A 206 15.33 -3.18 12.09
N GLY A 207 14.91 -3.03 10.84
CA GLY A 207 15.51 -3.68 9.68
C GLY A 207 14.48 -4.47 8.87
N ILE A 208 13.49 -3.78 8.29
CA ILE A 208 12.83 -4.30 7.09
C ILE A 208 13.83 -4.08 5.96
N PRO A 209 14.52 -5.12 5.46
CA PRO A 209 15.45 -4.94 4.36
C PRO A 209 14.68 -4.39 3.15
N ALA A 210 15.19 -3.31 2.56
CA ALA A 210 14.83 -2.98 1.18
C ALA A 210 15.29 -4.16 0.32
N SER A 211 14.34 -4.83 -0.32
CA SER A 211 14.51 -6.08 -1.07
C SER A 211 14.70 -7.35 -0.21
N SER A 212 13.69 -8.22 -0.26
CA SER A 212 13.93 -9.67 -0.23
C SER A 212 14.80 -10.00 -1.46
N GLY A 213 15.85 -10.82 -1.29
CA GLY A 213 16.99 -11.00 -2.19
C GLY A 213 16.76 -11.42 -3.66
N ASP A 214 15.53 -11.33 -4.16
CA ASP A 214 15.25 -11.29 -5.59
C ASP A 214 15.12 -9.82 -6.03
N VAL A 215 16.06 -9.34 -6.85
CA VAL A 215 15.96 -8.03 -7.50
C VAL A 215 14.66 -7.98 -8.30
N CYS A 216 13.70 -7.15 -7.85
CA CYS A 216 12.50 -6.84 -8.62
C CYS A 216 12.93 -6.13 -9.91
N ARG A 217 12.61 -6.69 -11.07
CA ARG A 217 13.01 -6.14 -12.38
C ARG A 217 11.89 -5.37 -13.07
N TYR A 218 10.71 -5.27 -12.43
CA TYR A 218 9.54 -4.62 -13.01
C TYR A 218 9.18 -5.12 -14.43
N ASN A 219 9.47 -6.39 -14.71
CA ASN A 219 9.28 -7.01 -16.02
C ASN A 219 8.14 -8.04 -16.04
N GLU A 220 7.36 -8.11 -14.96
CA GLU A 220 6.18 -8.96 -14.90
C GLU A 220 5.16 -8.53 -15.98
N PRO A 221 4.43 -9.47 -16.61
CA PRO A 221 3.59 -9.18 -17.77
C PRO A 221 2.54 -8.08 -17.54
N ARG A 222 2.07 -7.93 -16.29
CA ARG A 222 1.03 -6.96 -15.91
C ARG A 222 1.53 -5.79 -15.06
N ARG A 223 2.84 -5.67 -14.86
CA ARG A 223 3.44 -4.57 -14.10
C ARG A 223 3.29 -3.25 -14.88
N PRO A 224 2.67 -2.20 -14.32
CA PRO A 224 2.72 -0.87 -14.91
C PRO A 224 4.16 -0.43 -15.17
N GLN A 225 4.40 0.22 -16.30
CA GLN A 225 5.73 0.53 -16.80
C GLN A 225 6.10 2.00 -16.67
N PHE A 226 5.12 2.88 -16.44
CA PHE A 226 5.36 4.29 -16.16
C PHE A 226 4.50 4.85 -15.01
N HIS A 227 3.65 4.02 -14.40
CA HIS A 227 3.05 4.29 -13.09
C HIS A 227 3.87 3.68 -11.95
N PHE A 228 4.02 4.41 -10.85
CA PHE A 228 4.73 3.89 -9.70
C PHE A 228 3.97 2.73 -9.05
N THR A 229 4.67 1.62 -8.85
CA THR A 229 4.26 0.53 -7.98
C THR A 229 5.42 0.20 -7.04
N ALA A 230 5.09 -0.23 -5.83
CA ALA A 230 6.10 -0.78 -4.94
C ALA A 230 6.67 -2.06 -5.56
N ASP A 231 7.93 -2.37 -5.24
CA ASP A 231 8.62 -3.60 -5.67
C ASP A 231 7.71 -4.84 -5.48
N LYS A 232 7.14 -4.95 -4.28
CA LYS A 232 6.26 -6.03 -3.84
C LYS A 232 5.21 -5.47 -2.87
N ASN A 233 4.19 -6.27 -2.56
CA ASN A 233 3.19 -6.05 -1.53
C ASN A 233 2.28 -4.83 -1.74
N TRP A 234 1.56 -4.42 -0.69
CA TRP A 234 0.49 -3.43 -0.75
C TRP A 234 1.02 -2.00 -0.63
N LEU A 235 0.54 -1.11 -1.50
CA LEU A 235 0.60 0.34 -1.29
C LEU A 235 -0.80 0.96 -1.26
N ASN A 236 -0.93 2.14 -0.67
CA ASN A 236 -2.09 3.01 -0.90
C ASN A 236 -1.62 4.46 -1.07
N ASP A 237 -2.02 5.37 -0.17
CA ASP A 237 -1.89 6.81 -0.34
C ASP A 237 -0.43 7.22 -0.62
N PRO A 238 -0.18 8.11 -1.58
CA PRO A 238 1.08 8.83 -1.66
C PRO A 238 1.22 9.71 -0.42
N ASN A 239 2.43 9.82 0.11
CA ASN A 239 2.74 10.60 1.28
C ASN A 239 3.99 11.43 1.05
N GLY A 240 4.15 12.47 1.87
CA GLY A 240 5.44 13.10 2.05
C GLY A 240 6.06 13.69 0.78
N MET A 241 5.28 13.98 -0.25
CA MET A 241 5.83 14.36 -1.55
C MET A 241 6.53 15.71 -1.46
N VAL A 242 7.84 15.72 -1.71
CA VAL A 242 8.68 16.89 -1.52
C VAL A 242 9.88 16.85 -2.46
N PHE A 243 10.25 18.00 -3.03
CA PHE A 243 11.54 18.16 -3.70
C PHE A 243 12.57 18.70 -2.69
N ASP A 244 13.67 17.98 -2.49
CA ASP A 244 14.67 18.30 -1.45
C ASP A 244 15.73 19.34 -1.91
N GLY A 245 15.61 19.82 -3.14
CA GLY A 245 16.61 20.67 -3.82
C GLY A 245 17.46 19.92 -4.85
N GLN A 246 17.41 18.58 -4.85
CA GLN A 246 18.16 17.73 -5.78
C GLN A 246 17.28 16.69 -6.47
N LYS A 247 16.33 16.09 -5.73
CA LYS A 247 15.47 15.01 -6.22
C LYS A 247 14.06 15.11 -5.65
N TYR A 248 13.11 14.53 -6.36
CA TYR A 248 11.74 14.36 -5.92
C TYR A 248 11.64 13.14 -5.02
N HIS A 249 10.96 13.28 -3.88
CA HIS A 249 10.63 12.19 -2.97
C HIS A 249 9.15 11.83 -3.11
N LEU A 250 8.86 10.55 -3.24
CA LEU A 250 7.54 9.96 -3.09
C LEU A 250 7.61 8.99 -1.91
N PHE A 251 6.96 9.32 -0.81
CA PHE A 251 6.67 8.34 0.22
C PHE A 251 5.29 7.75 -0.06
N PHE A 252 4.97 6.63 0.56
CA PHE A 252 3.68 5.99 0.36
C PHE A 252 3.35 5.07 1.52
N GLN A 253 2.06 5.00 1.87
CA GLN A 253 1.57 3.99 2.79
C GLN A 253 1.89 2.61 2.22
N HIS A 254 2.55 1.77 3.02
CA HIS A 254 3.03 0.47 2.56
C HIS A 254 2.88 -0.61 3.62
N ASN A 255 2.39 -1.78 3.21
CA ASN A 255 2.55 -3.02 3.98
C ASN A 255 3.75 -3.79 3.40
N PRO A 256 4.92 -3.78 4.03
CA PRO A 256 6.08 -4.50 3.52
C PRO A 256 5.99 -6.02 3.69
N LEU A 257 5.00 -6.53 4.41
CA LEU A 257 4.90 -7.94 4.77
C LEU A 257 3.87 -8.71 3.95
N ALA A 258 2.84 -8.05 3.43
CA ALA A 258 1.77 -8.73 2.69
C ALA A 258 1.13 -7.84 1.61
N PRO A 259 0.59 -8.43 0.52
CA PRO A 259 -0.11 -7.73 -0.54
C PRO A 259 -1.54 -7.32 -0.17
N VAL A 260 -1.80 -7.07 1.12
CA VAL A 260 -3.09 -6.62 1.68
C VAL A 260 -2.87 -5.46 2.63
N TRP A 261 -3.92 -4.68 2.89
CA TRP A 261 -3.87 -3.59 3.84
C TRP A 261 -3.59 -4.11 5.27
N GLY A 262 -2.58 -3.55 5.93
CA GLY A 262 -2.14 -3.91 7.29
C GLY A 262 -0.71 -3.43 7.54
N ASN A 263 -0.26 -3.38 8.80
CA ASN A 263 1.16 -3.08 9.14
C ASN A 263 1.76 -1.83 8.44
N MET A 264 0.99 -0.74 8.40
CA MET A 264 1.36 0.45 7.64
C MET A 264 2.69 1.08 8.08
N THR A 265 3.52 1.33 7.07
CA THR A 265 4.81 2.04 7.11
C THR A 265 4.79 3.15 6.05
N TRP A 266 5.79 4.04 6.07
CA TRP A 266 6.09 4.84 4.88
C TRP A 266 7.20 4.17 4.06
N GLY A 267 6.80 3.59 2.93
CA GLY A 267 7.73 3.30 1.84
C GLY A 267 8.31 4.58 1.26
N HIS A 268 9.38 4.46 0.48
CA HIS A 268 10.08 5.62 -0.08
C HIS A 268 10.61 5.31 -1.48
N ALA A 269 10.43 6.24 -2.41
CA ALA A 269 11.08 6.27 -3.70
C ALA A 269 11.58 7.69 -4.00
N THR A 270 12.61 7.78 -4.83
CA THR A 270 13.10 9.07 -5.34
C THR A 270 13.21 9.06 -6.85
N SER A 271 13.01 10.22 -7.45
CA SER A 271 13.13 10.42 -8.90
C SER A 271 13.83 11.75 -9.21
N PRO A 272 14.61 11.84 -10.30
CA PRO A 272 15.13 13.11 -10.79
C PRO A 272 14.08 13.94 -11.55
N ASP A 273 12.97 13.34 -11.99
CA ASP A 273 12.04 13.95 -12.96
C ASP A 273 10.56 13.58 -12.74
N MET A 274 10.22 12.96 -11.60
CA MET A 274 8.89 12.43 -11.25
C MET A 274 8.41 11.26 -12.14
N VAL A 275 9.25 10.77 -13.06
CA VAL A 275 8.91 9.67 -13.99
C VAL A 275 9.76 8.44 -13.67
N HIS A 276 11.08 8.60 -13.61
CA HIS A 276 12.01 7.49 -13.36
C HIS A 276 12.23 7.31 -11.86
N TRP A 277 11.42 6.46 -11.24
CA TRP A 277 11.46 6.21 -9.79
C TRP A 277 12.46 5.11 -9.43
N THR A 278 13.20 5.35 -8.35
CA THR A 278 14.02 4.33 -7.67
C THR A 278 13.51 4.15 -6.26
N GLN A 279 12.96 2.97 -5.94
CA GLN A 279 12.55 2.63 -4.60
C GLN A 279 13.77 2.58 -3.66
N GLN A 280 13.61 3.17 -2.48
CA GLN A 280 14.61 3.31 -1.44
C GLN A 280 14.25 2.40 -0.24
N VAL A 281 15.09 2.45 0.79
CA VAL A 281 14.74 1.90 2.10
C VAL A 281 13.52 2.62 2.68
N HIS A 282 12.69 1.89 3.43
CA HIS A 282 11.54 2.47 4.12
C HIS A 282 11.97 3.65 4.98
N ALA A 283 11.19 4.72 4.92
CA ALA A 283 11.48 5.96 5.62
C ALA A 283 11.06 5.89 7.09
N LEU A 284 9.79 5.53 7.32
CA LEU A 284 9.19 5.49 8.66
C LEU A 284 8.63 4.09 8.93
N LEU A 285 9.07 3.51 10.04
CA LEU A 285 8.63 2.21 10.53
C LEU A 285 7.80 2.39 11.81
N PRO A 286 6.77 1.55 12.06
CA PRO A 286 6.06 1.51 13.33
C PRO A 286 7.02 1.63 14.52
N TYR A 287 6.61 2.35 15.57
CA TYR A 287 7.31 2.41 16.86
C TYR A 287 6.36 2.22 18.05
N ARG A 288 6.91 2.27 19.28
CA ARG A 288 6.14 2.24 20.52
C ARG A 288 6.31 3.54 21.30
N VAL A 289 5.23 3.99 21.93
CA VAL A 289 5.23 5.09 22.92
C VAL A 289 4.46 4.61 24.14
N ASP A 290 5.05 4.76 25.33
CA ASP A 290 4.42 4.34 26.59
C ASP A 290 3.89 2.90 26.56
N ARG A 291 4.68 2.00 25.97
CA ARG A 291 4.38 0.57 25.76
C ARG A 291 3.29 0.26 24.72
N GLN A 292 2.62 1.27 24.18
CA GLN A 292 1.63 1.09 23.12
C GLN A 292 2.29 1.10 21.75
N ALA A 293 1.92 0.13 20.91
CA ALA A 293 2.34 0.04 19.51
C ALA A 293 1.35 0.77 18.61
N GLY A 294 1.85 1.42 17.58
CA GLY A 294 1.04 2.05 16.53
C GLY A 294 1.71 1.93 15.18
N THR A 295 0.92 2.05 14.12
CA THR A 295 1.40 2.08 12.74
C THR A 295 1.55 3.51 12.23
N ILE A 296 2.23 3.67 11.09
CA ILE A 296 2.48 4.97 10.48
C ILE A 296 1.40 5.18 9.41
N PHE A 297 0.52 6.15 9.63
CA PHE A 297 -0.53 6.55 8.70
C PHE A 297 -0.09 7.77 7.88
N SER A 298 -0.92 8.15 6.92
CA SER A 298 -0.64 9.18 5.92
C SER A 298 -0.25 10.53 6.51
N GLY A 299 0.38 11.35 5.66
CA GLY A 299 0.83 12.68 6.02
C GLY A 299 1.80 13.27 4.99
N THR A 300 2.52 14.32 5.38
CA THR A 300 3.25 15.23 4.49
C THR A 300 4.69 15.44 4.91
N ALA A 301 5.56 15.84 3.99
CA ALA A 301 6.93 16.23 4.27
C ALA A 301 7.21 17.63 3.73
N VAL A 302 8.09 18.36 4.40
CA VAL A 302 8.49 19.74 4.07
C VAL A 302 10.00 19.89 4.18
N VAL A 303 10.54 20.90 3.51
CA VAL A 303 11.93 21.36 3.68
C VAL A 303 11.96 22.52 4.66
N ASP A 304 12.65 22.35 5.79
CA ASP A 304 12.85 23.42 6.77
C ASP A 304 14.00 24.35 6.32
N HIS A 305 13.66 25.31 5.45
CA HIS A 305 14.65 26.26 4.90
C HIS A 305 15.25 27.19 5.95
N HIS A 306 14.47 27.54 6.98
CA HIS A 306 14.87 28.49 8.02
C HIS A 306 15.58 27.83 9.20
N ASN A 307 15.64 26.49 9.23
CA ASN A 307 16.08 25.71 10.38
C ASN A 307 15.25 26.06 11.62
N ASP A 308 13.94 26.22 11.42
CA ASP A 308 12.95 26.53 12.44
C ASP A 308 12.86 25.41 13.49
N LEU A 309 13.15 24.15 13.11
CA LEU A 309 13.25 23.03 14.04
C LEU A 309 14.57 23.04 14.84
N GLY A 310 15.61 23.73 14.34
CA GLY A 310 16.89 23.90 15.03
C GLY A 310 17.86 22.71 14.97
N VAL A 311 17.58 21.69 14.14
CA VAL A 311 18.37 20.44 14.08
C VAL A 311 19.22 20.27 12.82
N GLN A 312 19.24 21.25 11.91
CA GLN A 312 20.00 21.17 10.66
C GLN A 312 21.49 20.88 10.91
N GLN A 313 22.06 20.00 10.09
CA GLN A 313 23.48 19.65 10.13
C GLN A 313 24.17 20.04 8.82
N GLY A 314 25.21 20.87 8.92
CA GLY A 314 25.95 21.34 7.75
C GLY A 314 25.06 22.12 6.78
N ASN A 315 25.28 21.90 5.48
CA ASN A 315 24.59 22.61 4.41
C ASN A 315 23.33 21.89 3.89
N GLN A 316 23.13 20.63 4.26
CA GLN A 316 21.94 19.87 3.87
C GLN A 316 20.74 20.41 4.64
N LYS A 317 19.67 20.78 3.94
CA LYS A 317 18.42 21.21 4.56
C LYS A 317 17.73 20.04 5.24
N THR A 318 17.11 20.32 6.39
CA THR A 318 16.35 19.34 7.16
C THR A 318 15.04 19.07 6.44
N LEU A 319 14.73 17.79 6.21
CA LEU A 319 13.39 17.36 5.85
C LEU A 319 12.61 17.04 7.12
N CYS A 320 11.36 17.49 7.21
CA CYS A 320 10.45 17.17 8.31
C CYS A 320 9.23 16.46 7.75
N ALA A 321 8.95 15.26 8.23
CA ALA A 321 7.78 14.45 7.87
C ALA A 321 6.78 14.48 9.03
N PHE A 322 5.57 14.95 8.77
CA PHE A 322 4.43 14.90 9.66
C PHE A 322 3.52 13.76 9.23
N PHE A 323 3.11 12.94 10.19
CA PHE A 323 2.33 11.74 9.92
C PHE A 323 1.38 11.47 11.08
N THR A 324 0.34 10.69 10.83
CA THR A 324 -0.52 10.18 11.90
C THR A 324 0.09 8.92 12.50
N PHE A 325 0.29 8.91 13.81
CA PHE A 325 0.60 7.69 14.54
C PHE A 325 -0.69 7.01 14.96
N ALA A 326 -1.02 5.91 14.29
CA ALA A 326 -2.27 5.17 14.47
C ALA A 326 -2.16 4.20 15.66
N VAL A 327 -2.00 4.76 16.85
CA VAL A 327 -1.99 4.03 18.13
C VAL A 327 -3.38 3.99 18.74
N ARG A 328 -3.72 2.88 19.41
CA ARG A 328 -5.00 2.74 20.11
C ARG A 328 -4.88 3.18 21.56
N PRO A 329 -5.89 3.87 22.13
CA PRO A 329 -7.20 4.11 21.54
C PRO A 329 -7.26 5.29 20.56
N LYS A 330 -6.35 6.26 20.65
CA LYS A 330 -6.48 7.55 19.95
C LYS A 330 -5.27 7.87 19.09
N PHE A 331 -5.52 8.13 17.82
CA PHE A 331 -4.52 8.57 16.87
C PHE A 331 -4.08 9.99 17.19
N TYR A 332 -2.81 10.30 16.93
CA TYR A 332 -2.28 11.66 17.06
C TYR A 332 -1.27 11.96 15.96
N GLN A 333 -0.92 13.25 15.80
CA GLN A 333 0.00 13.68 14.77
C GLN A 333 1.41 13.79 15.34
N ALA A 334 2.34 13.09 14.71
CA ALA A 334 3.74 13.00 15.08
C ALA A 334 4.63 13.58 13.98
N MET A 335 5.92 13.73 14.28
CA MET A 335 6.90 14.23 13.34
C MET A 335 8.17 13.38 13.37
N ALA A 336 8.80 13.20 12.22
CA ALA A 336 10.17 12.72 12.08
C ALA A 336 10.98 13.73 11.27
N TYR A 337 12.30 13.71 11.39
CA TYR A 337 13.18 14.56 10.61
C TYR A 337 14.38 13.79 10.04
N SER A 338 14.87 14.26 8.90
CA SER A 338 16.08 13.79 8.23
C SER A 338 17.02 14.97 8.00
N THR A 339 18.30 14.78 8.33
CA THR A 339 19.38 15.75 8.08
C THR A 339 20.35 15.26 7.00
N ASP A 340 19.98 14.22 6.26
CA ASP A 340 20.82 13.50 5.29
C ASP A 340 20.12 13.27 3.94
N GLY A 341 19.22 14.18 3.54
CA GLY A 341 18.54 14.12 2.25
C GLY A 341 17.53 12.96 2.15
N GLY A 342 16.87 12.66 3.26
CA GLY A 342 15.82 11.65 3.38
C GLY A 342 16.32 10.20 3.46
N ALA A 343 17.63 9.98 3.67
CA ALA A 343 18.20 8.64 3.73
C ALA A 343 17.93 7.94 5.07
N THR A 344 17.95 8.69 6.18
CA THR A 344 17.55 8.20 7.50
C THR A 344 16.65 9.19 8.23
N TRP A 345 15.78 8.67 9.09
CA TRP A 345 14.77 9.45 9.81
C TRP A 345 14.87 9.24 11.32
N LYS A 346 14.69 10.33 12.07
CA LYS A 346 14.61 10.33 13.53
C LYS A 346 13.25 10.84 13.96
N TYR A 347 12.56 10.08 14.81
CA TYR A 347 11.31 10.52 15.42
C TYR A 347 11.58 11.69 16.37
N TRP A 348 10.86 12.79 16.15
CA TRP A 348 10.88 13.94 17.03
C TRP A 348 10.21 13.60 18.36
N ASN A 349 10.74 14.12 19.47
CA ASN A 349 10.18 13.91 20.81
C ASN A 349 9.92 12.41 21.12
N GLU A 350 10.84 11.53 20.71
CA GLU A 350 10.70 10.07 20.87
C GLU A 350 9.42 9.49 20.23
N GLY A 351 8.86 10.18 19.24
CA GLY A 351 7.63 9.80 18.54
C GLY A 351 6.34 10.25 19.23
N ARG A 352 6.42 11.01 20.32
CA ARG A 352 5.27 11.62 21.00
C ARG A 352 4.62 12.72 20.14
N PRO A 353 3.34 13.07 20.40
CA PRO A 353 2.59 14.01 19.56
C PRO A 353 3.24 15.39 19.46
N VAL A 354 3.21 15.97 18.25
CA VAL A 354 3.32 17.42 18.01
C VAL A 354 1.93 18.07 17.99
N VAL A 355 0.91 17.33 17.57
CA VAL A 355 -0.51 17.69 17.75
C VAL A 355 -1.21 16.47 18.36
N PRO A 356 -1.70 16.54 19.61
CA PRO A 356 -2.44 15.43 20.22
C PRO A 356 -3.80 15.24 19.53
N ASN A 357 -4.45 14.10 19.79
CA ASN A 357 -5.86 13.94 19.43
C ASN A 357 -6.71 15.09 20.02
N GLN A 358 -7.60 15.66 19.22
CA GLN A 358 -8.41 16.83 19.54
C GLN A 358 -9.73 16.47 20.24
N GLY A 359 -10.07 15.17 20.31
CA GLY A 359 -11.22 14.65 21.01
C GLY A 359 -12.52 14.65 20.20
N PHE A 360 -12.44 14.78 18.87
CA PHE A 360 -13.61 14.68 17.99
C PHE A 360 -13.84 13.26 17.49
N ASP A 361 -12.76 12.54 17.22
CA ASP A 361 -12.76 11.16 16.73
C ASP A 361 -11.52 10.44 17.27
N ASP A 362 -11.56 9.12 17.42
CA ASP A 362 -10.38 8.36 17.81
C ASP A 362 -9.37 8.23 16.64
N GLY A 363 -9.83 8.45 15.40
CA GLY A 363 -9.09 8.30 14.17
C GLY A 363 -8.62 9.59 13.48
N GLU A 364 -8.57 10.74 14.16
CA GLU A 364 -8.11 12.02 13.57
C GLU A 364 -6.76 11.89 12.86
N ARG A 365 -6.65 12.31 11.59
CA ARG A 365 -5.53 11.90 10.74
C ARG A 365 -5.26 12.78 9.52
N ASP A 366 -4.17 12.42 8.85
CA ASP A 366 -3.68 12.90 7.55
C ASP A 366 -3.27 14.38 7.55
N PRO A 367 -2.21 14.76 8.30
CA PRO A 367 -1.77 16.15 8.38
C PRO A 367 -1.14 16.62 7.05
N LYS A 368 -1.78 17.59 6.38
CA LYS A 368 -1.14 18.39 5.33
C LYS A 368 -0.37 19.54 5.95
N VAL A 369 0.95 19.57 5.77
CA VAL A 369 1.81 20.65 6.28
C VAL A 369 2.51 21.39 5.14
N PHE A 370 2.50 22.72 5.21
CA PHE A 370 3.22 23.59 4.26
C PHE A 370 3.65 24.91 4.92
N TRP A 371 4.62 25.59 4.31
CA TRP A 371 5.01 26.95 4.70
C TRP A 371 4.15 27.97 3.95
N HIS A 372 3.50 28.88 4.68
CA HIS A 372 2.70 29.95 4.10
C HIS A 372 3.49 31.26 4.12
N GLU A 373 4.14 31.56 3.00
CA GLU A 373 5.00 32.75 2.84
C GLU A 373 4.33 34.07 3.29
N PRO A 374 3.08 34.39 2.90
CA PRO A 374 2.47 35.68 3.28
C PRO A 374 2.28 35.87 4.79
N SER A 375 2.07 34.80 5.56
CA SER A 375 1.92 34.90 7.03
C SER A 375 3.19 34.57 7.80
N GLY A 376 4.23 34.06 7.13
CA GLY A 376 5.49 33.62 7.76
C GLY A 376 5.27 32.52 8.80
N ARG A 377 4.41 31.54 8.48
CA ARG A 377 4.04 30.45 9.40
C ARG A 377 3.95 29.11 8.68
N TRP A 378 4.27 28.06 9.43
CA TRP A 378 3.89 26.70 9.09
C TRP A 378 2.39 26.52 9.34
N VAL A 379 1.71 25.84 8.44
CA VAL A 379 0.27 25.56 8.50
C VAL A 379 0.07 24.05 8.44
N MET A 380 -0.83 23.53 9.29
CA MET A 380 -1.30 22.15 9.23
C MET A 380 -2.80 22.13 8.96
N VAL A 381 -3.23 21.35 7.98
CA VAL A 381 -4.64 21.03 7.70
C VAL A 381 -4.87 19.59 8.17
N LEU A 382 -5.81 19.38 9.08
CA LEU A 382 -6.05 18.08 9.70
C LEU A 382 -7.52 17.71 9.64
N TRP A 383 -7.83 16.53 9.13
CA TRP A 383 -9.18 15.97 9.25
C TRP A 383 -9.39 15.42 10.65
N VAL A 384 -10.48 15.84 11.32
CA VAL A 384 -10.73 15.48 12.73
C VAL A 384 -12.08 14.80 12.99
N ARG A 385 -13.00 14.77 12.02
CA ARG A 385 -14.29 14.10 12.19
C ARG A 385 -14.98 13.85 10.86
N GLN A 386 -15.66 12.71 10.72
CA GLN A 386 -16.42 12.37 9.51
C GLN A 386 -17.80 13.03 9.45
N ASN A 387 -18.57 13.02 10.55
CA ASN A 387 -19.99 13.43 10.51
C ASN A 387 -20.41 14.26 11.74
N PRO A 388 -20.77 15.55 11.57
CA PRO A 388 -20.56 16.33 10.35
C PRO A 388 -19.06 16.49 10.10
N GLY A 389 -18.67 16.55 8.83
CA GLY A 389 -17.27 16.61 8.40
C GLY A 389 -16.57 17.85 8.94
N LYS A 390 -15.40 17.65 9.55
CA LYS A 390 -14.64 18.73 10.19
C LYS A 390 -13.16 18.62 9.88
N VAL A 391 -12.62 19.73 9.40
CA VAL A 391 -11.19 19.97 9.22
C VAL A 391 -10.75 21.05 10.21
N ARG A 392 -9.55 20.92 10.76
CA ARG A 392 -8.94 21.90 11.65
C ARG A 392 -7.63 22.40 11.07
N PHE A 393 -7.46 23.72 11.11
CA PHE A 393 -6.20 24.38 10.81
C PHE A 393 -5.41 24.60 12.09
N PHE A 394 -4.11 24.35 12.03
CA PHE A 394 -3.14 24.74 13.05
C PHE A 394 -2.04 25.57 12.41
N THR A 395 -1.36 26.39 13.22
CA THR A 395 -0.14 27.08 12.77
C THR A 395 1.02 26.87 13.73
N SER A 396 2.24 26.95 13.22
CA SER A 396 3.47 26.86 14.00
C SER A 396 4.51 27.86 13.51
N LYS A 397 5.42 28.24 14.41
CA LYS A 397 6.63 28.99 14.08
C LYS A 397 7.89 28.11 14.02
N ASN A 398 7.84 26.89 14.54
CA ASN A 398 9.02 26.07 14.80
C ASN A 398 8.82 24.58 14.46
N LEU A 399 7.74 24.23 13.74
CA LEU A 399 7.36 22.86 13.36
C LEU A 399 6.98 21.92 14.52
N ALA A 400 7.38 22.24 15.76
CA ALA A 400 7.18 21.38 16.94
C ALA A 400 6.00 21.81 17.82
N GLU A 401 5.73 23.11 17.91
CA GLU A 401 4.66 23.69 18.73
C GLU A 401 3.54 24.23 17.84
N TRP A 402 2.36 23.65 17.95
CA TRP A 402 1.22 23.96 17.09
C TRP A 402 0.08 24.61 17.88
N GLU A 403 -0.41 25.74 17.37
CA GLU A 403 -1.60 26.42 17.89
C GLU A 403 -2.79 26.16 16.98
N HIS A 404 -3.97 25.91 17.56
CA HIS A 404 -5.23 25.92 16.81
C HIS A 404 -5.43 27.28 16.15
N ALA A 405 -5.78 27.26 14.86
CA ALA A 405 -5.98 28.47 14.06
C ALA A 405 -7.46 28.71 13.75
N SER A 406 -8.12 27.74 13.13
CA SER A 406 -9.55 27.79 12.81
C SER A 406 -10.11 26.39 12.52
N ASP A 407 -11.43 26.29 12.44
CA ASP A 407 -12.12 25.08 11.96
C ASP A 407 -12.74 25.36 10.57
N PHE A 408 -12.89 24.30 9.78
CA PHE A 408 -13.56 24.30 8.49
C PHE A 408 -14.53 23.11 8.44
N ASP A 409 -15.81 23.41 8.62
CA ASP A 409 -16.88 22.42 8.70
C ASP A 409 -17.51 22.23 7.33
N ARG A 410 -17.42 21.00 6.79
CA ARG A 410 -17.95 20.61 5.49
C ARG A 410 -18.31 19.13 5.51
N ASP A 411 -19.56 18.81 5.20
CA ASP A 411 -20.03 17.42 5.19
C ASP A 411 -19.33 16.55 4.14
N TRP A 412 -18.77 17.17 3.09
CA TRP A 412 -17.99 16.47 2.06
C TRP A 412 -16.55 16.14 2.51
N ALA A 413 -16.01 16.78 3.54
CA ALA A 413 -14.61 16.64 3.90
C ALA A 413 -14.31 15.28 4.57
N PHE A 414 -13.48 14.46 3.91
CA PHE A 414 -13.07 13.16 4.42
C PHE A 414 -11.64 12.79 4.03
N GLU A 415 -10.75 12.68 5.04
CA GLU A 415 -9.35 12.23 4.91
C GLU A 415 -8.48 13.02 3.92
N CYS A 416 -7.16 12.81 3.98
CA CYS A 416 -6.15 13.27 3.02
C CYS A 416 -6.40 14.69 2.44
N MET A 417 -6.75 15.64 3.31
CA MET A 417 -7.03 17.01 2.90
C MET A 417 -5.76 17.64 2.35
N ASP A 418 -5.88 18.37 1.24
CA ASP A 418 -4.79 19.20 0.72
C ASP A 418 -5.26 20.63 0.45
N LEU A 419 -4.33 21.59 0.47
CA LEU A 419 -4.55 23.00 0.19
C LEU A 419 -3.43 23.52 -0.71
N VAL A 420 -3.79 23.96 -1.91
CA VAL A 420 -2.84 24.48 -2.91
C VAL A 420 -3.21 25.89 -3.35
N PHE A 421 -2.24 26.61 -3.91
CA PHE A 421 -2.41 27.96 -4.42
C PHE A 421 -2.17 27.99 -5.92
N LEU A 422 -3.17 28.41 -6.69
CA LEU A 422 -3.12 28.37 -8.15
C LEU A 422 -3.43 29.74 -8.77
N PRO A 423 -2.68 30.15 -9.82
CA PRO A 423 -3.02 31.33 -10.58
C PRO A 423 -4.26 31.07 -11.43
N VAL A 424 -5.22 31.99 -11.40
CA VAL A 424 -6.41 31.90 -12.27
C VAL A 424 -6.00 32.21 -13.70
N ASP A 425 -6.24 31.28 -14.62
CA ASP A 425 -5.88 31.39 -16.04
C ASP A 425 -4.39 31.71 -16.27
N GLY A 426 -3.52 31.31 -15.33
CA GLY A 426 -2.08 31.59 -15.37
C GLY A 426 -1.66 32.99 -14.93
N ASP A 427 -2.59 33.85 -14.49
CA ASP A 427 -2.26 35.17 -13.95
C ASP A 427 -1.75 35.08 -12.50
N LYS A 428 -0.44 35.20 -12.31
CA LYS A 428 0.23 35.17 -11.00
C LYS A 428 -0.16 36.32 -10.06
N ASN A 429 -0.80 37.38 -10.58
CA ASN A 429 -1.34 38.45 -9.73
C ASN A 429 -2.73 38.14 -9.18
N ASN A 430 -3.34 37.05 -9.65
CA ASN A 430 -4.65 36.59 -9.25
C ASN A 430 -4.59 35.13 -8.80
N MET A 431 -4.05 34.94 -7.60
CA MET A 431 -3.94 33.63 -6.95
C MET A 431 -5.22 33.30 -6.18
N LYS A 432 -5.62 32.02 -6.22
CA LYS A 432 -6.67 31.46 -5.37
C LYS A 432 -6.16 30.25 -4.61
N ALA A 433 -6.71 30.04 -3.42
CA ALA A 433 -6.52 28.83 -2.66
C ALA A 433 -7.57 27.79 -3.08
N VAL A 434 -7.18 26.53 -3.19
CA VAL A 434 -8.07 25.39 -3.47
C VAL A 434 -7.87 24.35 -2.39
N ILE A 435 -8.93 24.02 -1.66
CA ILE A 435 -8.94 22.96 -0.64
C ILE A 435 -9.73 21.76 -1.18
N TYR A 436 -9.22 20.55 -1.01
CA TYR A 436 -9.87 19.33 -1.47
C TYR A 436 -9.61 18.12 -0.56
N ASP A 437 -10.49 17.13 -0.61
CA ASP A 437 -10.38 15.86 0.13
C ASP A 437 -9.80 14.72 -0.71
N ALA A 438 -9.75 13.52 -0.13
CA ALA A 438 -9.27 12.32 -0.80
C ALA A 438 -10.07 11.96 -2.07
N SER A 439 -11.36 12.33 -2.16
CA SER A 439 -12.25 12.05 -3.30
C SER A 439 -12.31 13.16 -4.35
N PHE A 440 -11.55 14.24 -4.15
CA PHE A 440 -11.52 15.43 -5.00
C PHE A 440 -12.83 16.22 -5.01
N ASP A 441 -13.58 16.19 -3.91
CA ASP A 441 -14.52 17.25 -3.59
C ASP A 441 -13.72 18.49 -3.13
N TYR A 442 -13.99 19.66 -3.71
CA TYR A 442 -13.15 20.84 -3.55
C TYR A 442 -13.92 22.16 -3.49
N GLU A 443 -13.32 23.15 -2.83
CA GLU A 443 -13.76 24.54 -2.82
C GLU A 443 -12.62 25.47 -3.26
N VAL A 444 -12.98 26.56 -3.93
CA VAL A 444 -12.04 27.61 -4.35
C VAL A 444 -12.29 28.85 -3.48
N GLY A 445 -11.23 29.51 -3.06
CA GLY A 445 -11.33 30.67 -2.19
C GLY A 445 -10.01 31.36 -1.93
N THR A 446 -9.86 31.88 -0.72
CA THR A 446 -8.62 32.50 -0.23
C THR A 446 -8.21 31.88 1.09
N PHE A 447 -6.93 32.00 1.44
CA PHE A 447 -6.41 31.56 2.73
C PHE A 447 -5.56 32.68 3.32
N ASP A 448 -5.85 33.09 4.55
CA ASP A 448 -5.22 34.25 5.20
C ASP A 448 -4.00 33.87 6.08
N GLY A 449 -3.58 32.61 6.03
CA GLY A 449 -2.56 32.04 6.91
C GLY A 449 -3.12 31.40 8.18
N ARG A 450 -4.44 31.49 8.42
CA ARG A 450 -5.12 30.87 9.57
C ARG A 450 -6.40 30.16 9.18
N ALA A 451 -7.21 30.75 8.31
CA ALA A 451 -8.52 30.25 7.89
C ALA A 451 -8.70 30.29 6.37
N PHE A 452 -9.44 29.30 5.86
CA PHE A 452 -9.89 29.25 4.48
C PHE A 452 -11.25 29.93 4.32
N HIS A 453 -11.35 30.85 3.35
CA HIS A 453 -12.56 31.61 3.04
C HIS A 453 -13.05 31.20 1.65
N ALA A 454 -14.09 30.36 1.64
CA ALA A 454 -14.68 29.83 0.41
C ALA A 454 -15.36 30.92 -0.43
N GLU A 455 -15.17 30.85 -1.74
CA GLU A 455 -15.80 31.73 -2.73
C GLU A 455 -16.70 30.94 -3.71
N SER A 456 -16.32 29.70 -4.03
CA SER A 456 -17.14 28.79 -4.85
C SER A 456 -16.98 27.33 -4.43
N GLY A 457 -18.00 26.54 -4.75
CA GLY A 457 -18.07 25.10 -4.46
C GLY A 457 -19.18 24.73 -3.46
N PRO A 458 -19.23 23.46 -3.01
CA PRO A 458 -18.32 22.40 -3.41
C PRO A 458 -18.46 22.04 -4.90
N HIS A 459 -17.34 21.68 -5.49
CA HIS A 459 -17.23 21.11 -6.82
C HIS A 459 -16.58 19.74 -6.70
N ARG A 460 -16.65 18.94 -7.76
CA ARG A 460 -15.92 17.66 -7.83
C ARG A 460 -15.00 17.65 -9.04
N ALA A 461 -13.77 17.22 -8.82
CA ALA A 461 -12.79 16.92 -9.84
C ALA A 461 -12.41 15.44 -9.77
N GLY A 462 -11.64 14.96 -10.73
CA GLY A 462 -11.23 13.55 -10.78
C GLY A 462 -12.38 12.57 -10.90
N GLY A 463 -12.04 11.28 -10.92
CA GLY A 463 -13.02 10.21 -11.02
C GLY A 463 -12.38 8.83 -11.07
N GLY A 464 -13.23 7.82 -10.95
CA GLY A 464 -12.83 6.42 -10.99
C GLY A 464 -12.03 6.01 -9.76
N ASN A 465 -10.86 5.46 -10.00
CA ASN A 465 -9.97 4.92 -8.97
C ASN A 465 -9.04 6.00 -8.38
N PHE A 466 -9.06 7.24 -8.86
CA PHE A 466 -8.20 8.32 -8.37
C PHE A 466 -8.62 8.79 -6.95
N TYR A 467 -7.79 8.53 -5.95
CA TYR A 467 -8.09 8.79 -4.53
C TYR A 467 -6.84 9.26 -3.76
N ALA A 468 -7.04 9.91 -2.60
CA ALA A 468 -6.00 10.29 -1.63
C ALA A 468 -4.80 11.03 -2.25
N ALA A 469 -5.02 11.83 -3.30
CA ALA A 469 -3.92 12.51 -3.96
C ALA A 469 -3.35 13.63 -3.11
N GLN A 470 -2.03 13.75 -3.13
CA GLN A 470 -1.31 14.80 -2.44
C GLN A 470 -0.49 15.61 -3.45
N SER A 471 -0.19 16.86 -3.13
CA SER A 471 0.69 17.73 -3.93
C SER A 471 2.13 17.75 -3.38
N PHE A 472 3.10 17.93 -4.28
CA PHE A 472 4.49 18.13 -3.90
C PHE A 472 4.69 19.45 -3.16
N ASN A 473 5.41 19.38 -2.04
CA ASN A 473 5.99 20.56 -1.40
C ASN A 473 7.33 20.93 -2.02
N ASN A 474 7.67 22.21 -1.92
CA ASN A 474 8.99 22.75 -2.29
C ASN A 474 9.39 22.49 -3.76
N MET A 475 8.42 22.51 -4.68
CA MET A 475 8.69 22.40 -6.12
C MET A 475 9.74 23.44 -6.56
N PRO A 476 10.66 23.07 -7.47
CA PRO A 476 11.70 24.00 -7.95
C PRO A 476 11.17 25.09 -8.89
N ASP A 477 9.92 24.95 -9.32
CA ASP A 477 9.19 25.88 -10.18
C ASP A 477 7.80 26.19 -9.56
N ASP A 478 7.00 27.01 -10.26
CA ASP A 478 5.69 27.44 -9.77
C ASP A 478 4.56 26.41 -10.06
N ARG A 479 4.89 25.20 -10.51
CA ARG A 479 3.88 24.17 -10.79
C ARG A 479 3.36 23.58 -9.49
N VAL A 480 2.08 23.23 -9.50
CA VAL A 480 1.48 22.36 -8.49
C VAL A 480 1.30 21.00 -9.11
N VAL A 481 2.18 20.06 -8.75
CA VAL A 481 2.13 18.67 -9.22
C VAL A 481 1.63 17.78 -8.11
N GLN A 482 0.76 16.82 -8.45
CA GLN A 482 0.21 15.84 -7.53
C GLN A 482 0.30 14.41 -8.09
N ILE A 483 0.22 13.44 -7.19
CA ILE A 483 0.07 12.02 -7.49
C ILE A 483 -1.08 11.51 -6.64
N GLY A 484 -1.96 10.68 -7.22
CA GLY A 484 -3.05 10.00 -6.53
C GLY A 484 -2.80 8.50 -6.37
N TRP A 485 -3.43 7.89 -5.38
CA TRP A 485 -3.55 6.43 -5.30
C TRP A 485 -4.66 5.97 -6.25
N MET A 486 -4.38 4.97 -7.09
CA MET A 486 -5.40 4.28 -7.87
C MET A 486 -6.01 3.14 -7.03
N ARG A 487 -7.08 3.43 -6.29
CA ARG A 487 -7.72 2.49 -5.36
C ARG A 487 -8.45 1.34 -6.06
N GLY A 488 -8.28 0.11 -5.57
CA GLY A 488 -8.96 -1.10 -6.05
C GLY A 488 -8.18 -1.82 -7.15
N GLY A 489 -8.89 -2.44 -8.09
CA GLY A 489 -8.30 -2.98 -9.33
C GLY A 489 -7.78 -4.41 -9.28
N PRO A 490 -7.30 -4.93 -10.43
CA PRO A 490 -6.94 -6.32 -10.61
C PRO A 490 -5.47 -6.59 -10.26
N ASN A 491 -5.04 -6.13 -9.08
CA ASN A 491 -3.63 -6.13 -8.68
C ASN A 491 -3.33 -7.10 -7.53
N SER A 492 -4.19 -8.05 -7.19
CA SER A 492 -3.85 -9.01 -6.13
C SER A 492 -2.91 -10.13 -6.64
N ALA A 493 -1.90 -10.47 -5.83
CA ALA A 493 -0.98 -11.57 -6.12
C ALA A 493 -1.70 -12.91 -6.32
N GLU A 494 -2.72 -13.15 -5.50
CA GLU A 494 -3.55 -14.36 -5.53
C GLU A 494 -4.33 -14.50 -6.86
N LYS A 495 -4.87 -13.40 -7.41
CA LYS A 495 -5.74 -13.44 -8.58
C LYS A 495 -4.98 -13.27 -9.91
N TYR A 496 -3.89 -12.50 -9.92
CA TYR A 496 -3.22 -12.09 -11.17
C TYR A 496 -1.72 -12.39 -11.24
N GLY A 497 -1.14 -13.00 -10.20
CA GLY A 497 0.25 -13.45 -10.20
C GLY A 497 1.27 -12.31 -10.25
N VAL A 498 0.90 -11.13 -9.74
CA VAL A 498 1.81 -9.98 -9.61
C VAL A 498 2.29 -9.87 -8.15
N PRO A 499 3.55 -9.51 -7.89
CA PRO A 499 4.07 -9.49 -6.52
C PRO A 499 3.70 -8.22 -5.74
N PHE A 500 3.01 -7.26 -6.36
CA PHE A 500 2.56 -6.00 -5.78
C PHE A 500 1.02 -5.93 -5.75
N ASN A 501 0.45 -5.01 -4.98
CA ASN A 501 -0.99 -4.68 -5.00
C ASN A 501 -1.18 -3.16 -4.93
N GLN A 502 -2.10 -2.64 -5.75
CA GLN A 502 -2.37 -1.21 -6.00
C GLN A 502 -1.25 -0.49 -6.80
N GLN A 503 -1.52 0.74 -7.24
CA GLN A 503 -0.56 1.59 -7.94
C GLN A 503 -0.84 3.08 -7.70
N MET A 504 0.13 3.93 -8.03
CA MET A 504 -0.09 5.37 -8.13
C MET A 504 -0.61 5.76 -9.51
N SER A 505 -1.29 6.90 -9.61
CA SER A 505 -1.56 7.59 -10.87
C SER A 505 -0.25 8.07 -11.52
N PHE A 506 -0.31 8.46 -12.78
CA PHE A 506 0.77 9.30 -13.31
C PHE A 506 0.76 10.66 -12.60
N PRO A 507 1.89 11.40 -12.50
CA PRO A 507 1.88 12.73 -11.91
C PRO A 507 1.09 13.72 -12.78
N TYR A 508 0.21 14.50 -12.13
CA TYR A 508 -0.61 15.51 -12.79
C TYR A 508 -0.19 16.92 -12.37
N GLU A 509 -0.09 17.83 -13.33
CA GLU A 509 -0.01 19.28 -13.08
C GLU A 509 -1.43 19.86 -12.96
N LEU A 510 -1.65 20.62 -11.89
CA LEU A 510 -2.91 21.31 -11.63
C LEU A 510 -2.92 22.72 -12.22
N SER A 511 -4.08 23.14 -12.71
CA SER A 511 -4.35 24.52 -13.10
C SER A 511 -5.77 24.93 -12.72
N LEU A 512 -5.99 26.24 -12.52
CA LEU A 512 -7.30 26.81 -12.21
C LEU A 512 -7.74 27.69 -13.38
N ARG A 513 -8.80 27.28 -14.09
CA ARG A 513 -9.25 27.95 -15.32
C ARG A 513 -10.69 28.45 -15.21
N ARG A 514 -10.99 29.56 -15.90
CA ARG A 514 -12.36 30.05 -16.11
C ARG A 514 -13.01 29.29 -17.26
N ILE A 515 -13.99 28.46 -16.93
CA ILE A 515 -14.74 27.65 -17.90
C ILE A 515 -16.23 27.86 -17.67
N GLY A 516 -16.93 28.34 -18.70
CA GLY A 516 -18.36 28.64 -18.60
C GLY A 516 -18.70 29.75 -17.58
N GLY A 517 -17.73 30.56 -17.18
CA GLY A 517 -17.88 31.60 -16.14
C GLY A 517 -17.47 31.15 -14.73
N ASP A 518 -17.31 29.85 -14.50
CA ASP A 518 -16.88 29.28 -13.21
C ASP A 518 -15.37 29.08 -13.17
N LEU A 519 -14.79 29.10 -11.97
CA LEU A 519 -13.42 28.62 -11.74
C LEU A 519 -13.46 27.09 -11.55
N LYS A 520 -12.76 26.36 -12.41
CA LYS A 520 -12.67 24.89 -12.35
C LYS A 520 -11.21 24.45 -12.20
N LEU A 521 -11.00 23.52 -11.26
CA LEU A 521 -9.73 22.82 -11.14
C LEU A 521 -9.57 21.86 -12.33
N CYS A 522 -8.45 21.96 -13.02
CA CYS A 522 -8.08 21.15 -14.17
C CYS A 522 -6.78 20.41 -13.87
N ALA A 523 -6.59 19.24 -14.47
CA ALA A 523 -5.37 18.43 -14.31
C ALA A 523 -4.93 17.81 -15.63
N GLN A 524 -3.62 17.74 -15.86
CA GLN A 524 -3.00 17.15 -17.04
C GLN A 524 -1.76 16.34 -16.63
N PRO A 525 -1.41 15.26 -17.36
CA PRO A 525 -0.11 14.61 -17.20
C PRO A 525 1.04 15.60 -17.34
N ILE A 526 2.02 15.50 -16.44
CA ILE A 526 3.22 16.35 -16.52
C ILE A 526 3.96 16.15 -17.85
N ALA A 527 4.61 17.21 -18.34
CA ALA A 527 5.28 17.21 -19.63
C ALA A 527 6.45 16.22 -19.72
N GLU A 528 7.00 15.84 -18.57
CA GLU A 528 8.11 14.91 -18.41
C GLU A 528 7.81 13.51 -18.99
N ILE A 529 6.53 13.13 -19.18
CA ILE A 529 6.17 11.89 -19.90
C ILE A 529 6.83 11.77 -21.29
N LYS A 530 7.17 12.92 -21.90
CA LYS A 530 7.89 13.00 -23.17
C LYS A 530 9.26 12.31 -23.14
N SER A 531 9.87 12.15 -21.96
CA SER A 531 11.13 11.41 -21.82
C SER A 531 10.99 9.93 -22.19
N LEU A 532 9.77 9.38 -22.14
CA LEU A 532 9.50 7.98 -22.44
C LEU A 532 9.17 7.76 -23.92
N VAL A 533 8.93 8.80 -24.72
CA VAL A 533 8.49 8.64 -26.11
C VAL A 533 9.57 7.95 -26.94
N ASP A 534 9.22 6.84 -27.59
CA ASP A 534 10.06 6.14 -28.55
C ASP A 534 9.81 6.64 -29.97
N ASP A 535 8.57 6.52 -30.41
CA ASP A 535 8.09 7.01 -31.70
C ASP A 535 6.68 7.58 -31.61
N THR A 536 6.25 8.23 -32.68
CA THR A 536 4.95 8.90 -32.74
C THR A 536 4.27 8.58 -34.06
N LEU A 537 3.03 8.14 -33.96
CA LEU A 537 2.12 7.96 -35.09
C LEU A 537 1.17 9.16 -35.14
N VAL A 538 0.99 9.72 -36.35
CA VAL A 538 0.09 10.85 -36.57
C VAL A 538 -0.89 10.50 -37.68
N LEU A 539 -2.16 10.78 -37.43
CA LEU A 539 -3.23 10.69 -38.41
C LEU A 539 -4.05 12.00 -38.39
N GLN A 540 -4.39 12.51 -39.57
CA GLN A 540 -5.13 13.75 -39.75
C GLN A 540 -6.27 13.55 -40.75
N ASP A 541 -7.39 14.22 -40.47
CA ASP A 541 -8.57 14.30 -41.34
C ASP A 541 -9.00 12.94 -41.95
N ALA A 542 -9.10 11.92 -41.09
CA ALA A 542 -9.45 10.56 -41.48
C ALA A 542 -10.93 10.28 -41.23
N LYS A 543 -11.65 9.90 -42.30
CA LYS A 543 -13.05 9.48 -42.20
C LYS A 543 -13.15 8.00 -41.88
N ILE A 544 -14.10 7.66 -41.02
CA ILE A 544 -14.45 6.29 -40.66
C ILE A 544 -15.88 6.06 -41.12
N ARG A 545 -16.10 5.15 -42.08
CA ARG A 545 -17.46 4.78 -42.46
C ARG A 545 -18.06 3.81 -41.45
N ASP A 546 -19.37 3.64 -41.54
CA ASP A 546 -20.11 2.67 -40.73
C ASP A 546 -19.53 1.26 -40.88
N GLY A 547 -19.22 0.63 -39.73
CA GLY A 547 -18.62 -0.70 -39.66
C GLY A 547 -17.16 -0.79 -40.10
N GLU A 548 -16.55 0.31 -40.58
CA GLU A 548 -15.14 0.36 -40.92
C GLU A 548 -14.28 0.55 -39.66
N SER A 549 -12.99 0.29 -39.83
CA SER A 549 -12.01 0.44 -38.77
C SER A 549 -10.70 0.94 -39.31
N LEU A 550 -10.18 1.99 -38.69
CA LEU A 550 -8.85 2.51 -38.93
C LEU A 550 -7.89 1.76 -38.02
N LEU A 551 -7.03 0.94 -38.63
CA LEU A 551 -5.85 0.41 -37.97
C LEU A 551 -4.81 1.53 -37.86
N VAL A 552 -4.31 1.76 -36.65
CA VAL A 552 -3.36 2.84 -36.37
C VAL A 552 -2.01 2.21 -36.03
N GLY A 553 -1.20 1.97 -37.06
CA GLY A 553 0.07 1.25 -36.97
C GLY A 553 0.00 -0.19 -37.50
N GLN A 554 1.16 -0.83 -37.67
CA GLN A 554 1.28 -2.22 -38.14
C GLN A 554 1.53 -3.22 -37.01
N GLU A 555 2.06 -2.77 -35.86
CA GLU A 555 2.49 -3.63 -34.75
C GLU A 555 1.72 -3.29 -33.47
N PRO A 556 1.37 -4.27 -32.63
CA PRO A 556 0.81 -4.01 -31.32
C PRO A 556 1.82 -3.30 -30.41
N PHE A 557 1.32 -2.42 -29.54
CA PHE A 557 2.12 -1.79 -28.49
C PHE A 557 1.34 -1.78 -27.18
N ASP A 558 2.04 -1.84 -26.05
CA ASP A 558 1.45 -1.97 -24.72
C ASP A 558 1.41 -0.66 -23.90
N LEU A 559 2.24 0.33 -24.26
CA LEU A 559 2.37 1.61 -23.54
C LEU A 559 2.16 2.81 -24.48
N VAL A 560 1.16 3.65 -24.21
CA VAL A 560 0.90 4.83 -25.04
C VAL A 560 0.39 6.07 -24.30
N ASP A 561 0.75 7.22 -24.86
CA ASP A 561 0.09 8.51 -24.64
C ASP A 561 -0.60 8.92 -25.95
N VAL A 562 -1.93 9.04 -25.92
CA VAL A 562 -2.78 9.27 -27.09
C VAL A 562 -3.50 10.59 -26.95
N GLU A 563 -3.37 11.50 -27.91
CA GLU A 563 -4.22 12.67 -28.06
C GLU A 563 -5.13 12.50 -29.29
N ILE A 564 -6.44 12.73 -29.12
CA ILE A 564 -7.40 12.61 -30.21
C ILE A 564 -8.43 13.74 -30.21
N GLU A 565 -8.70 14.27 -31.40
CA GLU A 565 -9.79 15.18 -31.71
C GLU A 565 -10.65 14.55 -32.81
N PHE A 566 -11.93 14.33 -32.53
CA PHE A 566 -12.85 13.71 -33.48
C PHE A 566 -14.21 14.42 -33.53
N ALA A 567 -14.83 14.40 -34.71
CA ALA A 567 -16.23 14.73 -34.91
C ALA A 567 -17.03 13.42 -34.95
N PRO A 568 -18.03 13.22 -34.06
CA PRO A 568 -18.81 11.98 -34.07
C PRO A 568 -19.68 11.82 -35.32
N GLY A 569 -20.00 12.93 -36.01
CA GLY A 569 -20.75 12.90 -37.27
C GLY A 569 -22.15 12.30 -37.09
N THR A 570 -22.47 11.28 -37.87
CA THR A 570 -23.72 10.51 -37.76
C THR A 570 -23.53 9.19 -37.03
N ALA A 571 -22.31 8.83 -36.61
CA ALA A 571 -22.06 7.59 -35.90
C ALA A 571 -22.82 7.56 -34.56
N GLU A 572 -23.44 6.42 -34.26
CA GLU A 572 -24.06 6.17 -32.96
C GLU A 572 -22.99 5.92 -31.89
N ARG A 573 -21.90 5.25 -32.27
CA ARG A 573 -20.77 4.91 -31.39
C ARG A 573 -19.44 5.04 -32.10
N LEU A 574 -18.45 5.57 -31.40
CA LEU A 574 -17.03 5.42 -31.74
C LEU A 574 -16.36 4.52 -30.70
N SER A 575 -15.50 3.59 -31.15
CA SER A 575 -14.73 2.71 -30.25
C SER A 575 -13.24 2.94 -30.43
N PHE A 576 -12.52 2.97 -29.31
CA PHE A 576 -11.07 3.13 -29.22
C PHE A 576 -10.49 1.88 -28.56
N GLN A 577 -9.86 1.02 -29.35
CA GLN A 577 -9.02 -0.07 -28.86
C GLN A 577 -7.59 0.46 -28.83
N LEU A 578 -7.01 0.59 -27.63
CA LEU A 578 -5.69 1.19 -27.42
C LEU A 578 -4.94 0.33 -26.41
N SER A 579 -4.02 -0.53 -26.87
CA SER A 579 -3.04 -1.19 -26.00
C SER A 579 -3.64 -1.95 -24.80
N GLY A 580 -4.73 -2.69 -25.01
CA GLY A 580 -5.44 -3.41 -23.95
C GLY A 580 -6.56 -2.60 -23.27
N ALA A 581 -6.64 -1.28 -23.49
CA ALA A 581 -7.81 -0.49 -23.15
C ALA A 581 -8.86 -0.54 -24.27
N LEU A 582 -10.14 -0.62 -23.90
CA LEU A 582 -11.27 -0.52 -24.83
C LEU A 582 -12.25 0.51 -24.29
N LEU A 583 -12.43 1.61 -25.04
CA LEU A 583 -13.35 2.69 -24.70
C LEU A 583 -14.37 2.93 -25.83
N HIS A 584 -15.54 3.43 -25.45
CA HIS A 584 -16.64 3.74 -26.36
C HIS A 584 -17.17 5.14 -26.08
N TYR A 585 -17.25 5.98 -27.10
CA TYR A 585 -18.03 7.22 -27.06
C TYR A 585 -19.42 6.96 -27.65
N GLU A 586 -20.46 7.14 -26.84
CA GLU A 586 -21.86 7.05 -27.22
C GLU A 586 -22.40 8.41 -27.64
N ALA A 587 -22.76 8.57 -28.91
CA ALA A 587 -23.21 9.86 -29.44
C ALA A 587 -24.59 10.27 -28.92
N SER A 588 -25.45 9.31 -28.53
CA SER A 588 -26.80 9.59 -28.05
C SER A 588 -26.85 10.15 -26.64
N THR A 589 -25.93 9.72 -25.77
CA THR A 589 -25.84 10.14 -24.37
C THR A 589 -24.66 11.07 -24.11
N HIS A 590 -23.79 11.28 -25.10
CA HIS A 590 -22.51 11.98 -24.96
C HIS A 590 -21.67 11.40 -23.83
N SER A 591 -21.60 10.07 -23.75
CA SER A 591 -20.89 9.37 -22.68
C SER A 591 -19.64 8.67 -23.22
N LEU A 592 -18.55 8.71 -22.45
CA LEU A 592 -17.39 7.87 -22.63
C LEU A 592 -17.47 6.71 -21.63
N LEU A 593 -17.56 5.49 -22.16
CA LEU A 593 -17.61 4.23 -21.42
C LEU A 593 -16.28 3.49 -21.63
N GLN A 594 -15.86 2.70 -20.65
CA GLN A 594 -14.67 1.86 -20.72
C GLN A 594 -15.01 0.44 -20.28
N ARG A 595 -14.48 -0.56 -20.99
CA ARG A 595 -14.40 -1.92 -20.46
C ARG A 595 -13.28 -1.99 -19.41
N GLY A 596 -13.65 -2.02 -18.14
CA GLY A 596 -12.73 -1.98 -17.01
C GLY A 596 -13.05 -3.06 -15.97
N VAL A 597 -12.70 -2.79 -14.72
CA VAL A 597 -13.06 -3.65 -13.59
C VAL A 597 -13.62 -2.86 -12.41
N ASP A 598 -14.40 -3.53 -11.55
CA ASP A 598 -14.85 -3.01 -10.26
C ASP A 598 -13.75 -3.07 -9.18
N GLU A 599 -14.07 -2.66 -7.95
CA GLU A 599 -13.13 -2.69 -6.81
C GLU A 599 -12.67 -4.11 -6.44
N GLN A 600 -13.42 -5.15 -6.81
CA GLN A 600 -13.09 -6.57 -6.61
C GLN A 600 -12.36 -7.18 -7.83
N GLY A 601 -12.12 -6.38 -8.87
CA GLY A 601 -11.46 -6.79 -10.10
C GLY A 601 -12.34 -7.62 -11.04
N ASN A 602 -13.68 -7.52 -10.95
CA ASN A 602 -14.59 -8.16 -11.91
C ASN A 602 -14.80 -7.26 -13.12
N ASP A 603 -14.90 -7.85 -14.32
CA ASP A 603 -15.15 -7.12 -15.56
C ASP A 603 -16.49 -6.36 -15.49
N VAL A 604 -16.44 -5.04 -15.74
CA VAL A 604 -17.62 -4.17 -15.81
C VAL A 604 -17.46 -3.13 -16.91
N GLU A 605 -18.57 -2.52 -17.31
CA GLU A 605 -18.55 -1.28 -18.10
C GLU A 605 -18.55 -0.08 -17.15
N VAL A 606 -17.48 0.72 -17.22
CA VAL A 606 -17.24 1.89 -16.37
C VAL A 606 -17.65 3.15 -17.12
N LEU A 607 -18.50 3.97 -16.51
CA LEU A 607 -18.76 5.33 -17.00
C LEU A 607 -17.59 6.24 -16.64
N VAL A 608 -16.80 6.63 -17.65
CA VAL A 608 -15.63 7.50 -17.50
C VAL A 608 -16.08 8.96 -17.45
N PHE A 609 -16.79 9.41 -18.50
CA PHE A 609 -17.38 10.75 -18.58
C PHE A 609 -18.81 10.66 -19.07
N ASP A 610 -19.73 11.34 -18.40
CA ASP A 610 -21.05 11.73 -18.93
C ASP A 610 -20.95 13.10 -19.62
N HIS A 611 -22.02 13.61 -20.26
CA HIS A 611 -22.10 15.01 -20.71
C HIS A 611 -20.82 15.52 -21.42
N LEU A 612 -20.34 14.75 -22.40
CA LEU A 612 -19.15 15.02 -23.19
C LEU A 612 -19.55 15.56 -24.58
N GLU A 613 -20.40 16.60 -24.60
CA GLU A 613 -20.94 17.14 -25.85
C GLU A 613 -19.81 17.70 -26.75
N PRO A 614 -19.89 17.52 -28.08
CA PRO A 614 -18.92 18.09 -29.00
C PRO A 614 -18.92 19.62 -28.95
N ARG A 615 -17.74 20.23 -28.72
CA ARG A 615 -17.53 21.67 -28.73
C ARG A 615 -17.05 22.09 -30.11
N HIS A 616 -17.79 22.99 -30.75
CA HIS A 616 -17.56 23.33 -32.17
C HIS A 616 -17.54 22.09 -33.08
N GLY A 617 -18.37 21.09 -32.75
CA GLY A 617 -18.46 19.83 -33.49
C GLY A 617 -17.39 18.80 -33.15
N LEU A 618 -16.48 19.07 -32.21
CA LEU A 618 -15.36 18.20 -31.86
C LEU A 618 -15.39 17.77 -30.39
N VAL A 619 -15.00 16.52 -30.15
CA VAL A 619 -14.64 16.00 -28.84
C VAL A 619 -13.11 15.85 -28.80
N LYS A 620 -12.50 16.34 -27.71
CA LYS A 620 -11.06 16.26 -27.49
C LYS A 620 -10.76 15.40 -26.27
N LEU A 621 -9.97 14.35 -26.45
CA LEU A 621 -9.57 13.40 -25.42
C LEU A 621 -8.06 13.18 -25.43
N ARG A 622 -7.52 12.85 -24.26
CA ARG A 622 -6.18 12.27 -24.11
C ARG A 622 -6.25 11.02 -23.24
N PHE A 623 -5.49 10.00 -23.59
CA PHE A 623 -5.41 8.73 -22.86
C PHE A 623 -3.97 8.38 -22.53
N LEU A 624 -3.67 8.08 -21.28
CA LEU A 624 -2.46 7.36 -20.90
C LEU A 624 -2.81 5.91 -20.67
N VAL A 625 -2.27 5.00 -21.49
CA VAL A 625 -2.49 3.57 -21.35
C VAL A 625 -1.19 2.91 -20.91
N ASP A 626 -1.26 2.28 -19.74
CA ASP A 626 -0.21 1.42 -19.20
C ASP A 626 -0.78 0.02 -19.02
N ARG A 627 0.06 -0.92 -18.60
CA ARG A 627 -0.39 -2.25 -18.23
C ARG A 627 -1.33 -2.13 -17.03
N LEU A 628 -2.52 -2.70 -17.19
CA LEU A 628 -3.63 -2.71 -16.23
C LEU A 628 -4.37 -1.38 -16.01
N SER A 629 -3.94 -0.26 -16.57
CA SER A 629 -4.59 1.03 -16.32
C SER A 629 -4.73 1.91 -17.54
N VAL A 630 -5.77 2.75 -17.50
CA VAL A 630 -5.94 3.88 -18.41
C VAL A 630 -6.35 5.11 -17.61
N GLU A 631 -5.69 6.22 -17.91
CA GLU A 631 -6.06 7.54 -17.40
C GLU A 631 -6.60 8.37 -18.56
N SER A 632 -7.82 8.91 -18.41
CA SER A 632 -8.54 9.64 -19.44
C SER A 632 -8.66 11.11 -19.07
N PHE A 633 -8.44 11.99 -20.04
CA PHE A 633 -8.55 13.44 -19.89
C PHE A 633 -9.43 14.00 -21.00
N ALA A 634 -10.34 14.93 -20.66
CA ALA A 634 -11.21 15.59 -21.63
C ALA A 634 -10.95 17.10 -21.70
N PHE A 635 -11.04 17.64 -22.91
CA PHE A 635 -10.97 19.09 -23.19
C PHE A 635 -9.79 19.78 -22.51
N ASP A 636 -8.59 19.28 -22.75
CA ASP A 636 -7.37 19.84 -22.16
C ASP A 636 -7.36 19.78 -20.62
N GLY A 637 -7.88 18.70 -20.03
CA GLY A 637 -7.77 18.41 -18.60
C GLY A 637 -8.83 19.06 -17.73
N GLU A 638 -9.92 19.56 -18.33
CA GLU A 638 -11.11 20.01 -17.58
C GLU A 638 -11.73 18.90 -16.76
N ARG A 639 -11.58 17.67 -17.24
CA ARG A 639 -11.99 16.45 -16.55
C ARG A 639 -10.89 15.43 -16.70
N PHE A 640 -10.67 14.67 -15.65
CA PHE A 640 -9.69 13.59 -15.62
C PHE A 640 -10.28 12.41 -14.84
N PHE A 641 -9.86 11.21 -15.20
CA PHE A 641 -10.39 9.96 -14.65
C PHE A 641 -9.31 8.89 -14.70
N ALA A 642 -9.09 8.16 -13.60
CA ALA A 642 -8.17 7.04 -13.57
C ALA A 642 -8.95 5.73 -13.43
N ALA A 643 -8.61 4.73 -14.23
CA ALA A 643 -9.35 3.46 -14.26
C ALA A 643 -8.40 2.28 -14.45
N TYR A 644 -8.83 1.12 -13.95
CA TYR A 644 -8.21 -0.15 -14.33
C TYR A 644 -8.84 -0.73 -15.60
N VAL A 645 -8.03 -1.27 -16.50
CA VAL A 645 -8.49 -2.01 -17.69
C VAL A 645 -8.78 -3.46 -17.33
N SER A 646 -9.66 -4.10 -18.10
CA SER A 646 -9.90 -5.54 -17.93
C SER A 646 -8.63 -6.35 -18.22
N PRO A 647 -8.16 -7.21 -17.31
CA PRO A 647 -7.01 -8.09 -17.56
C PRO A 647 -7.30 -9.19 -18.59
N HIS A 648 -8.56 -9.33 -19.02
CA HIS A 648 -8.99 -10.26 -20.07
C HIS A 648 -8.94 -9.63 -21.47
N GLN A 649 -8.69 -8.33 -21.59
CA GLN A 649 -8.52 -7.66 -22.87
C GLN A 649 -7.13 -7.92 -23.43
N ALA A 650 -7.02 -8.85 -24.38
CA ALA A 650 -5.75 -9.30 -24.95
C ALA A 650 -5.36 -8.61 -26.28
N ASP A 651 -6.29 -7.87 -26.91
CA ASP A 651 -5.99 -7.18 -28.17
C ASP A 651 -5.21 -5.89 -27.90
N LEU A 652 -3.93 -5.91 -28.26
CA LEU A 652 -3.03 -4.77 -28.16
C LEU A 652 -2.99 -3.95 -29.47
N THR A 653 -3.77 -4.36 -30.49
CA THR A 653 -3.79 -3.70 -31.79
C THR A 653 -4.57 -2.38 -31.71
N PRO A 654 -3.94 -1.24 -32.00
CA PRO A 654 -4.60 0.06 -31.93
C PRO A 654 -5.57 0.24 -33.09
N LYS A 655 -6.84 0.49 -32.75
CA LYS A 655 -7.92 0.54 -33.71
C LYS A 655 -8.99 1.54 -33.29
N ILE A 656 -9.43 2.34 -34.25
CA ILE A 656 -10.58 3.24 -34.08
C ILE A 656 -11.67 2.81 -35.07
N SER A 657 -12.90 2.66 -34.59
CA SER A 657 -14.04 2.24 -35.44
C SER A 657 -15.29 3.07 -35.17
N ALA A 658 -16.13 3.21 -36.18
CA ALA A 658 -17.45 3.85 -36.08
C ALA A 658 -18.56 2.83 -36.36
N LEU A 659 -19.66 2.93 -35.61
CA LEU A 659 -20.85 2.08 -35.75
C LEU A 659 -22.11 2.96 -35.82
N GLY A 660 -23.06 2.58 -36.66
CA GLY A 660 -24.35 3.26 -36.82
C GLY A 660 -24.28 4.54 -37.65
N GLY A 661 -23.12 4.83 -38.27
CA GLY A 661 -22.93 6.02 -39.09
C GLY A 661 -21.45 6.36 -39.34
N GLU A 662 -21.21 7.55 -39.89
CA GLU A 662 -19.87 8.02 -40.23
C GLU A 662 -19.33 8.99 -39.18
N ALA A 663 -18.04 8.87 -38.89
CA ALA A 663 -17.31 9.79 -38.01
C ALA A 663 -16.01 10.26 -38.68
N GLU A 664 -15.41 11.31 -38.12
CA GLU A 664 -14.16 11.88 -38.63
C GLU A 664 -13.17 12.10 -37.49
N VAL A 665 -11.98 11.51 -37.60
CA VAL A 665 -10.83 11.82 -36.74
C VAL A 665 -10.11 12.99 -37.37
N ARG A 666 -10.21 14.18 -36.75
CA ARG A 666 -9.54 15.40 -37.22
C ARG A 666 -8.05 15.35 -36.94
N LYS A 667 -7.69 14.92 -35.73
CA LYS A 667 -6.32 14.75 -35.29
C LYS A 667 -6.22 13.53 -34.39
N LEU A 668 -5.19 12.73 -34.60
CA LEU A 668 -4.79 11.66 -33.70
C LEU A 668 -3.27 11.63 -33.64
N GLU A 669 -2.73 11.73 -32.43
CA GLU A 669 -1.31 11.54 -32.13
C GLU A 669 -1.20 10.39 -31.12
N ILE A 670 -0.44 9.36 -31.46
CA ILE A 670 -0.13 8.24 -30.57
C ILE A 670 1.36 8.22 -30.35
N HIS A 671 1.80 8.56 -29.15
CA HIS A 671 3.16 8.40 -28.70
C HIS A 671 3.33 7.01 -28.10
N ARG A 672 4.18 6.16 -28.69
CA ARG A 672 4.56 4.91 -28.04
C ARG A 672 5.60 5.18 -27.00
N LEU A 673 5.44 4.59 -25.82
CA LEU A 673 6.28 4.88 -24.67
C LEU A 673 7.21 3.70 -24.35
N LYS A 674 8.39 4.05 -23.84
CA LYS A 674 9.34 3.14 -23.19
C LYS A 674 8.94 2.98 -21.73
N SER A 675 9.45 1.90 -21.13
CA SER A 675 9.38 1.73 -19.68
C SER A 675 10.19 2.82 -18.97
N ALA A 676 9.67 3.32 -17.84
CA ALA A 676 10.38 4.18 -16.90
C ALA A 676 11.29 3.39 -15.95
N TRP A 677 11.18 2.06 -15.92
CA TRP A 677 12.02 1.20 -15.07
C TRP A 677 13.38 0.91 -15.72
N ALA A 678 14.47 1.07 -14.96
CA ALA A 678 15.82 0.84 -15.45
C ALA A 678 16.13 -0.67 -15.68
N GLY A 679 16.96 -0.98 -16.67
CA GLY A 679 17.56 -2.32 -16.83
C GLY A 679 16.81 -3.31 -17.72
N ARG A 680 16.05 -2.82 -18.72
CA ARG A 680 15.58 -3.63 -19.85
C ARG A 680 16.52 -3.60 -21.04
#